data_AF-A0A1J5X9B2-F1
#
_entry.id   AF-A0A1J5X9B2-F1
#
_cell.length_a   1.000
_cell.length_b   1.000
_cell.length_c   1.000
_cell.angle_alpha   90.00
_cell.angle_beta   90.00
_cell.angle_gamma   90.00
#
_symmetry.space_group_name_H-M   'P 1'
#
loop_
_entity.id
_entity.type
_entity.pdbx_description
1 polymer ?
#
loop_
_entity_poly.entity_id
_entity_poly.type
_entity_poly.pdbx_seq_one_letter_code
_entity_poly.pdbx_strand_id
1 'polypeptide(L)'
;MDVFLMGYEAIKRRVGGDGERERVRYVCEEITRRETKGERRTELLGVLDELSQRCPEIVSERVSELLQVYRALRDDSDRARAADQRTICDILCNILSAKNPARDEAVEETVSGGGVELLVSELVKEGEPRLFCVLKEIGERKGDALAKAVLSIPGSVSVVVGGLRTQSRETQESVVDILQSLCVSSADIQRMAVFSEGLEALFERMFLGGGCAGDGVSRKCLSVVCVLLEHNSGNQRYFREVIGGRCVAVLLEEIQERMKGYEKDEGTSDVVFEATVCSLESVLRLFRSLMSGEGKVYFQRLFYAECLSAFGFLFKKNILRGRVLETLADVLGGNSENSEAFWKDSFFDGLMESVSSGDIGCFCVIEACVLGSRQIQNGEMQRVRERSSFLLPECIFASGGALCCVFSALLYDNGQCKSLACDIWIEPGDVPTGRGFGKDTEKGEPLAGESRRERLLFCVFERCVAEGERFPFLCLLAVWVSGCRECAELCVSRGDALLRVLEKTEGREEHVLILCVAGWCAAISPEFRLCLEEKTGLQVLKSVFSSFLSDSEKHAGVFAFQSVRAGVVKSVSDLLCMDVFLAQTNKIGMEGVCAEDSKEQRDGYNEDAGREAESRYAVLLEKKEEDIGILREQRDELQKQAEFLARERDAYREQVESLEKENEALLTELSTFASIDSRRACSRPCMHCD
;
A
#
# COMPACT_ATOMS: atom_id res chain seq x y z
N MET A 1 -27.30 -13.04 -48.07
CA MET A 1 -25.90 -13.43 -47.78
C MET A 1 -24.95 -13.08 -48.93
N ASP A 2 -25.24 -13.48 -50.17
CA ASP A 2 -24.30 -13.28 -51.31
C ASP A 2 -23.97 -11.83 -51.67
N VAL A 3 -24.92 -10.91 -51.53
CA VAL A 3 -24.67 -9.46 -51.76
C VAL A 3 -23.72 -8.88 -50.71
N PHE A 4 -23.74 -9.44 -49.50
CA PHE A 4 -22.91 -8.97 -48.39
C PHE A 4 -21.48 -9.51 -48.49
N LEU A 5 -21.30 -10.78 -48.85
CA LEU A 5 -20.00 -11.35 -49.20
C LEU A 5 -19.36 -10.60 -50.38
N MET A 6 -20.15 -10.14 -51.35
CA MET A 6 -19.65 -9.32 -52.47
C MET A 6 -19.20 -7.92 -52.06
N GLY A 7 -19.94 -7.22 -51.18
CA GLY A 7 -19.51 -5.95 -50.62
C GLY A 7 -18.29 -6.08 -49.71
N TYR A 8 -18.27 -7.13 -48.88
CA TYR A 8 -17.19 -7.48 -47.97
C TYR A 8 -15.88 -7.81 -48.70
N GLU A 9 -15.93 -8.67 -49.71
CA GLU A 9 -14.79 -9.00 -50.57
C GLU A 9 -14.31 -7.78 -51.38
N ALA A 10 -15.22 -6.89 -51.78
CA ALA A 10 -14.86 -5.66 -52.49
C ALA A 10 -14.11 -4.65 -51.61
N ILE A 11 -14.47 -4.53 -50.33
CA ILE A 11 -13.74 -3.71 -49.35
C ILE A 11 -12.40 -4.38 -48.99
N LYS A 12 -12.39 -5.70 -48.78
CA LYS A 12 -11.19 -6.48 -48.45
C LYS A 12 -10.11 -6.42 -49.54
N ARG A 13 -10.50 -6.26 -50.81
CA ARG A 13 -9.57 -6.15 -51.96
C ARG A 13 -9.03 -4.75 -52.23
N ARG A 14 -9.56 -3.69 -51.59
CA ARG A 14 -9.29 -2.31 -52.03
C ARG A 14 -8.33 -1.48 -51.19
N VAL A 15 -7.88 -1.93 -50.01
CA VAL A 15 -7.26 -0.97 -49.10
C VAL A 15 -6.02 -1.47 -48.37
N GLY A 16 -4.97 -0.65 -48.42
CA GLY A 16 -3.85 -0.65 -47.46
C GLY A 16 -4.31 -0.11 -46.10
N GLY A 17 -3.41 0.44 -45.27
CA GLY A 17 -3.69 0.84 -43.88
C GLY A 17 -4.96 1.67 -43.61
N ASP A 18 -5.44 2.47 -44.57
CA ASP A 18 -6.72 3.22 -44.45
C ASP A 18 -7.98 2.33 -44.46
N GLY A 19 -7.84 1.05 -44.77
CA GLY A 19 -8.94 0.11 -44.95
C GLY A 19 -9.69 -0.22 -43.69
N GLU A 20 -8.95 -0.37 -42.61
CA GLU A 20 -9.53 -0.73 -41.32
C GLU A 20 -10.31 0.44 -40.74
N ARG A 21 -9.79 1.67 -40.90
CA ARG A 21 -10.49 2.91 -40.50
C ARG A 21 -11.80 3.10 -41.26
N GLU A 22 -11.78 2.93 -42.58
CA GLU A 22 -12.99 3.01 -43.40
C GLU A 22 -13.99 1.90 -43.05
N ARG A 23 -13.49 0.68 -42.78
CA ARG A 23 -14.32 -0.46 -42.38
C ARG A 23 -14.97 -0.25 -41.02
N VAL A 24 -14.22 0.22 -40.02
CA VAL A 24 -14.74 0.55 -38.68
C VAL A 24 -15.80 1.64 -38.82
N ARG A 25 -15.52 2.72 -39.56
CA ARG A 25 -16.49 3.79 -39.81
C ARG A 25 -17.79 3.26 -40.41
N TYR A 26 -17.71 2.48 -41.49
CA TYR A 26 -18.88 1.91 -42.14
C TYR A 26 -19.70 1.03 -41.18
N VAL A 27 -19.03 0.16 -40.41
CA VAL A 27 -19.69 -0.73 -39.45
C VAL A 27 -20.40 0.07 -38.35
N CYS A 28 -19.74 1.07 -37.75
CA CYS A 28 -20.36 1.90 -36.72
C CYS A 28 -21.53 2.75 -37.26
N GLU A 29 -21.40 3.31 -38.45
CA GLU A 29 -22.49 4.03 -39.12
C GLU A 29 -23.70 3.13 -39.36
N GLU A 30 -23.50 1.90 -39.85
CA GLU A 30 -24.59 0.94 -40.07
C GLU A 30 -25.24 0.47 -38.75
N ILE A 31 -24.46 0.19 -37.70
CA ILE A 31 -25.01 -0.22 -36.39
C ILE A 31 -25.82 0.92 -35.76
N THR A 32 -25.42 2.17 -35.96
CA THR A 32 -26.10 3.35 -35.40
C THR A 32 -27.41 3.67 -36.13
N ARG A 33 -27.63 3.15 -37.35
CA ARG A 33 -28.91 3.33 -38.05
C ARG A 33 -30.04 2.65 -37.29
N ARG A 34 -31.11 3.40 -37.02
CA ARG A 34 -32.31 2.93 -36.30
C ARG A 34 -32.98 1.70 -36.92
N GLU A 35 -32.81 1.50 -38.22
CA GLU A 35 -33.38 0.37 -38.97
C GLU A 35 -32.59 -0.93 -38.76
N THR A 36 -31.37 -0.84 -38.27
CA THR A 36 -30.49 -2.00 -38.03
C THR A 36 -30.87 -2.67 -36.71
N LYS A 37 -31.66 -3.75 -36.80
CA LYS A 37 -32.15 -4.51 -35.65
C LYS A 37 -31.91 -6.01 -35.81
N GLY A 38 -32.02 -6.74 -34.69
CA GLY A 38 -31.94 -8.20 -34.66
C GLY A 38 -30.61 -8.76 -35.17
N GLU A 39 -30.68 -9.86 -35.91
CA GLU A 39 -29.51 -10.63 -36.40
C GLU A 39 -28.49 -9.77 -37.14
N ARG A 40 -28.96 -8.75 -37.88
CA ARG A 40 -28.08 -7.88 -38.65
C ARG A 40 -27.17 -7.03 -37.75
N ARG A 41 -27.71 -6.52 -36.65
CA ARG A 41 -26.94 -5.74 -35.66
C ARG A 41 -25.93 -6.64 -34.97
N THR A 42 -26.34 -7.85 -34.59
CA THR A 42 -25.46 -8.86 -33.99
C THR A 42 -24.31 -9.26 -34.92
N GLU A 43 -24.57 -9.44 -36.22
CA GLU A 43 -23.53 -9.71 -37.24
C GLU A 43 -22.51 -8.58 -37.31
N LEU A 44 -22.97 -7.33 -37.37
CA LEU A 44 -22.10 -6.16 -37.44
C LEU A 44 -21.30 -5.95 -36.14
N LEU A 45 -21.91 -6.19 -34.98
CA LEU A 45 -21.21 -6.17 -33.69
C LEU A 45 -20.15 -7.26 -33.60
N GLY A 46 -20.41 -8.46 -34.15
CA GLY A 46 -19.38 -9.51 -34.25
C GLY A 46 -18.19 -9.08 -35.12
N VAL A 47 -18.44 -8.41 -36.24
CA VAL A 47 -17.36 -7.83 -37.06
C VAL A 47 -16.60 -6.74 -36.30
N LEU A 48 -17.29 -5.91 -35.53
CA LEU A 48 -16.67 -4.83 -34.76
C LEU A 48 -15.85 -5.37 -33.58
N ASP A 49 -16.28 -6.47 -32.95
CA ASP A 49 -15.50 -7.18 -31.93
C ASP A 49 -14.19 -7.71 -32.49
N GLU A 50 -14.22 -8.40 -33.64
CA GLU A 50 -13.00 -8.83 -34.34
C GLU A 50 -12.06 -7.65 -34.66
N LEU A 51 -12.61 -6.50 -35.06
CA LEU A 51 -11.83 -5.30 -35.33
C LEU A 51 -11.27 -4.66 -34.05
N SER A 52 -12.02 -4.70 -32.93
CA SER A 52 -11.56 -4.18 -31.64
C SER A 52 -10.34 -4.93 -31.11
N GLN A 53 -10.24 -6.22 -31.41
CA GLN A 53 -9.09 -7.05 -31.03
C GLN A 53 -7.87 -6.79 -31.94
N ARG A 54 -8.11 -6.44 -33.21
CA ARG A 54 -7.05 -6.26 -34.22
C ARG A 54 -6.48 -4.84 -34.27
N CYS A 55 -7.34 -3.82 -34.19
CA CYS A 55 -7.00 -2.40 -34.32
C CYS A 55 -7.76 -1.57 -33.27
N PRO A 56 -7.55 -1.80 -31.97
CA PRO A 56 -8.28 -1.12 -30.89
C PRO A 56 -8.17 0.41 -30.97
N GLU A 57 -7.04 0.95 -31.44
CA GLU A 57 -6.79 2.38 -31.63
C GLU A 57 -7.66 3.04 -32.71
N ILE A 58 -8.17 2.27 -33.66
CA ILE A 58 -9.10 2.78 -34.69
C ILE A 58 -10.54 2.74 -34.14
N VAL A 59 -10.88 1.67 -33.43
CA VAL A 59 -12.22 1.50 -32.84
C VAL A 59 -12.45 2.47 -31.68
N SER A 60 -11.40 2.82 -30.93
CA SER A 60 -11.45 3.80 -29.85
C SER A 60 -11.97 5.17 -30.29
N GLU A 61 -11.72 5.58 -31.53
CA GLU A 61 -12.22 6.85 -32.09
C GLU A 61 -13.76 6.89 -32.24
N ARG A 62 -14.44 5.77 -32.02
CA ARG A 62 -15.89 5.58 -32.22
C ARG A 62 -16.62 5.15 -30.94
N VAL A 63 -16.02 5.35 -29.77
CA VAL A 63 -16.61 4.96 -28.49
C VAL A 63 -17.94 5.67 -28.21
N SER A 64 -18.08 6.95 -28.59
CA SER A 64 -19.37 7.66 -28.45
C SER A 64 -20.50 7.02 -29.27
N GLU A 65 -20.22 6.51 -30.47
CA GLU A 65 -21.20 5.82 -31.31
C GLU A 65 -21.60 4.47 -30.67
N LEU A 66 -20.63 3.71 -30.16
CA LEU A 66 -20.89 2.48 -29.41
C LEU A 66 -21.79 2.72 -28.18
N LEU A 67 -21.52 3.77 -27.42
CA LEU A 67 -22.34 4.15 -26.27
C LEU A 67 -23.75 4.61 -26.69
N GLN A 68 -23.90 5.28 -27.84
CA GLN A 68 -25.22 5.61 -28.38
C GLN A 68 -26.01 4.35 -28.76
N VAL A 69 -25.36 3.38 -29.39
CA VAL A 69 -25.98 2.08 -29.71
C VAL A 69 -26.37 1.36 -28.43
N TYR A 70 -25.51 1.36 -27.40
CA TYR A 70 -25.80 0.79 -26.09
C TYR A 70 -27.03 1.43 -25.43
N ARG A 71 -27.17 2.77 -25.53
CA ARG A 71 -28.36 3.49 -25.06
C ARG A 71 -29.61 3.08 -25.83
N ALA A 72 -29.53 3.00 -27.15
CA ALA A 72 -30.67 2.61 -27.97
C ALA A 72 -31.14 1.17 -27.66
N LEU A 73 -30.18 0.27 -27.39
CA LEU A 73 -30.46 -1.09 -26.93
C LEU A 73 -31.21 -1.13 -25.61
N ARG A 74 -30.97 -0.18 -24.70
CA ARG A 74 -31.63 -0.13 -23.39
C ARG A 74 -33.15 0.02 -23.48
N ASP A 75 -33.65 0.60 -24.56
CA ASP A 75 -35.09 0.80 -24.76
C ASP A 75 -35.74 -0.36 -25.56
N ASP A 76 -34.94 -1.28 -26.14
CA ASP A 76 -35.44 -2.47 -26.82
C ASP A 76 -35.85 -3.55 -25.79
N SER A 77 -36.99 -4.21 -26.00
CA SER A 77 -37.52 -5.28 -25.12
C SER A 77 -37.05 -6.70 -25.48
N ASP A 78 -36.20 -6.83 -26.50
CA ASP A 78 -35.93 -8.11 -27.16
C ASP A 78 -34.79 -8.89 -26.50
N ARG A 79 -34.88 -10.23 -26.48
CA ARG A 79 -33.79 -11.11 -25.98
C ARG A 79 -32.45 -10.91 -26.71
N ALA A 80 -32.48 -10.48 -27.98
CA ALA A 80 -31.26 -10.14 -28.74
C ALA A 80 -30.48 -8.96 -28.12
N ARG A 81 -31.15 -8.11 -27.33
CA ARG A 81 -30.54 -6.99 -26.62
C ARG A 81 -29.41 -7.43 -25.71
N ALA A 82 -29.61 -8.45 -24.89
CA ALA A 82 -28.63 -8.86 -23.89
C ALA A 82 -27.32 -9.35 -24.56
N ALA A 83 -27.46 -10.07 -25.67
CA ALA A 83 -26.31 -10.51 -26.47
C ALA A 83 -25.57 -9.31 -27.07
N ASP A 84 -26.28 -8.39 -27.71
CA ASP A 84 -25.69 -7.19 -28.32
C ASP A 84 -25.03 -6.28 -27.25
N GLN A 85 -25.67 -6.08 -26.08
CA GLN A 85 -25.10 -5.32 -24.96
C GLN A 85 -23.83 -5.97 -24.43
N ARG A 86 -23.81 -7.30 -24.30
CA ARG A 86 -22.61 -8.03 -23.89
C ARG A 86 -21.49 -7.85 -24.90
N THR A 87 -21.76 -7.99 -26.20
CA THR A 87 -20.75 -7.77 -27.25
C THR A 87 -20.22 -6.34 -27.24
N ILE A 88 -21.07 -5.33 -27.01
CA ILE A 88 -20.59 -3.95 -26.85
C ILE A 88 -19.71 -3.81 -25.60
N CYS A 89 -20.03 -4.45 -24.49
CA CYS A 89 -19.17 -4.43 -23.30
C CYS A 89 -17.82 -5.11 -23.56
N ASP A 90 -17.81 -6.21 -24.31
CA ASP A 90 -16.57 -6.89 -24.72
C ASP A 90 -15.71 -5.98 -25.62
N ILE A 91 -16.33 -5.33 -26.61
CA ILE A 91 -15.66 -4.33 -27.48
C ILE A 91 -15.08 -3.18 -26.64
N LEU A 92 -15.88 -2.60 -25.75
CA LEU A 92 -15.44 -1.51 -24.87
C LEU A 92 -14.30 -1.98 -23.96
N CYS A 93 -14.37 -3.18 -23.39
CA CYS A 93 -13.30 -3.72 -22.58
C CYS A 93 -12.00 -3.87 -23.40
N ASN A 94 -12.07 -4.40 -24.62
CA ASN A 94 -10.91 -4.56 -25.49
C ASN A 94 -10.23 -3.22 -25.80
N ILE A 95 -11.03 -2.21 -26.15
CA ILE A 95 -10.56 -0.83 -26.39
C ILE A 95 -9.93 -0.26 -25.13
N LEU A 96 -10.64 -0.36 -24.01
CA LEU A 96 -10.28 0.27 -22.76
C LEU A 96 -9.20 -0.49 -21.98
N SER A 97 -8.82 -1.71 -22.34
CA SER A 97 -7.69 -2.43 -21.75
C SER A 97 -6.43 -2.37 -22.63
N ALA A 98 -6.52 -1.88 -23.88
CA ALA A 98 -5.41 -1.84 -24.82
C ALA A 98 -4.25 -0.95 -24.33
N LYS A 99 -3.00 -1.43 -24.43
CA LYS A 99 -1.80 -0.64 -24.03
C LYS A 99 -1.40 0.37 -25.11
N ASN A 100 -2.30 1.29 -25.46
CA ASN A 100 -2.08 2.33 -26.47
C ASN A 100 -2.55 3.71 -25.94
N PRO A 101 -2.07 4.83 -26.50
CA PRO A 101 -2.51 6.17 -26.08
C PRO A 101 -3.98 6.44 -26.38
N ALA A 102 -4.57 5.75 -27.36
CA ALA A 102 -5.98 5.89 -27.71
C ALA A 102 -6.92 5.38 -26.60
N ARG A 103 -6.44 4.53 -25.69
CA ARG A 103 -7.13 4.12 -24.45
C ARG A 103 -7.48 5.33 -23.58
N ASP A 104 -6.58 6.30 -23.45
CA ASP A 104 -6.80 7.48 -22.60
C ASP A 104 -7.87 8.40 -23.22
N GLU A 105 -7.83 8.57 -24.55
CA GLU A 105 -8.83 9.34 -25.29
C GLU A 105 -10.22 8.67 -25.24
N ALA A 106 -10.29 7.34 -25.40
CA ALA A 106 -11.53 6.57 -25.26
C ALA A 106 -12.14 6.68 -23.86
N VAL A 107 -11.31 6.65 -22.80
CA VAL A 107 -11.77 6.85 -21.43
C VAL A 107 -12.30 8.28 -21.25
N GLU A 108 -11.59 9.29 -21.76
CA GLU A 108 -12.03 10.69 -21.67
C GLU A 108 -13.35 10.92 -22.41
N GLU A 109 -13.52 10.34 -23.59
CA GLU A 109 -14.75 10.40 -24.38
C GLU A 109 -15.91 9.70 -23.65
N THR A 110 -15.65 8.54 -23.04
CA THR A 110 -16.64 7.81 -22.23
C THR A 110 -17.12 8.64 -21.04
N VAL A 111 -16.19 9.31 -20.35
CA VAL A 111 -16.50 10.19 -19.22
C VAL A 111 -17.27 11.44 -19.68
N SER A 112 -16.75 12.14 -20.68
CA SER A 112 -17.34 13.39 -21.18
C SER A 112 -18.72 13.18 -21.80
N GLY A 113 -18.96 12.02 -22.42
CA GLY A 113 -20.21 11.67 -23.06
C GLY A 113 -21.31 11.18 -22.11
N GLY A 114 -21.12 11.20 -20.79
CA GLY A 114 -22.06 10.62 -19.81
C GLY A 114 -22.21 9.10 -19.99
N GLY A 115 -21.14 8.44 -20.44
CA GLY A 115 -21.08 6.99 -20.60
C GLY A 115 -20.96 6.28 -19.26
N VAL A 116 -20.27 6.88 -18.29
CA VAL A 116 -20.05 6.26 -16.97
C VAL A 116 -21.36 6.14 -16.20
N GLU A 117 -22.18 7.18 -16.13
CA GLU A 117 -23.49 7.15 -15.48
C GLU A 117 -24.43 6.14 -16.16
N LEU A 118 -24.35 6.01 -17.49
CA LEU A 118 -25.09 5.00 -18.24
C LEU A 118 -24.69 3.59 -17.81
N LEU A 119 -23.39 3.29 -17.82
CA LEU A 119 -22.86 1.96 -17.51
C LEU A 119 -23.11 1.58 -16.04
N VAL A 120 -22.94 2.51 -15.11
CA VAL A 120 -23.28 2.30 -13.69
C VAL A 120 -24.79 2.11 -13.52
N SER A 121 -25.62 2.88 -14.23
CA SER A 121 -27.08 2.73 -14.17
C SER A 121 -27.52 1.37 -14.70
N GLU A 122 -26.86 0.86 -15.74
CA GLU A 122 -27.18 -0.47 -16.27
C GLU A 122 -26.68 -1.59 -15.36
N LEU A 123 -25.49 -1.40 -14.75
CA LEU A 123 -24.96 -2.34 -13.77
C LEU A 123 -25.94 -2.53 -12.60
N VAL A 124 -26.54 -1.45 -12.10
CA VAL A 124 -27.52 -1.53 -11.00
C VAL A 124 -28.81 -2.25 -11.42
N LYS A 125 -29.21 -2.15 -12.68
CA LYS A 125 -30.45 -2.73 -13.19
C LYS A 125 -30.33 -4.21 -13.53
N GLU A 126 -29.31 -4.55 -14.32
CA GLU A 126 -29.18 -5.87 -14.94
C GLU A 126 -28.11 -6.73 -14.24
N GLY A 127 -27.16 -6.12 -13.54
CA GLY A 127 -26.06 -6.84 -12.89
C GLY A 127 -25.11 -7.54 -13.87
N GLU A 128 -25.04 -7.08 -15.14
CA GLU A 128 -24.24 -7.73 -16.18
C GLU A 128 -22.74 -7.74 -15.79
N PRO A 129 -22.12 -8.92 -15.60
CA PRO A 129 -20.77 -9.01 -15.03
C PRO A 129 -19.69 -8.33 -15.86
N ARG A 130 -19.87 -8.23 -17.19
CA ARG A 130 -18.92 -7.56 -18.09
C ARG A 130 -18.81 -6.06 -17.88
N LEU A 131 -19.85 -5.43 -17.32
CA LEU A 131 -19.79 -4.01 -16.96
C LEU A 131 -18.74 -3.73 -15.89
N PHE A 132 -18.45 -4.69 -15.00
CA PHE A 132 -17.36 -4.53 -14.04
C PHE A 132 -15.99 -4.45 -14.73
N CYS A 133 -15.75 -5.21 -15.80
CA CYS A 133 -14.48 -5.13 -16.53
C CYS A 133 -14.31 -3.74 -17.16
N VAL A 134 -15.36 -3.22 -17.80
CA VAL A 134 -15.36 -1.87 -18.40
C VAL A 134 -15.15 -0.78 -17.34
N LEU A 135 -15.88 -0.84 -16.22
CA LEU A 135 -15.80 0.16 -15.15
C LEU A 135 -14.45 0.12 -14.41
N LYS A 136 -13.81 -1.06 -14.29
CA LYS A 136 -12.45 -1.17 -13.78
C LYS A 136 -11.48 -0.32 -14.60
N GLU A 137 -11.50 -0.47 -15.92
CA GLU A 137 -10.58 0.25 -16.81
C GLU A 137 -10.76 1.77 -16.75
N ILE A 138 -12.00 2.23 -16.55
CA ILE A 138 -12.33 3.64 -16.32
C ILE A 138 -11.83 4.09 -14.95
N GLY A 139 -12.06 3.29 -13.90
CA GLY A 139 -11.65 3.59 -12.52
C GLY A 139 -10.14 3.74 -12.35
N GLU A 140 -9.34 2.95 -13.08
CA GLU A 140 -7.87 3.05 -13.06
C GLU A 140 -7.33 4.42 -13.49
N ARG A 141 -8.09 5.19 -14.29
CA ARG A 141 -7.67 6.51 -14.79
C ARG A 141 -8.48 7.68 -14.28
N LYS A 142 -9.78 7.46 -14.12
CA LYS A 142 -10.78 8.49 -13.86
C LYS A 142 -11.61 8.10 -12.64
N GLY A 143 -10.92 7.66 -11.58
CA GLY A 143 -11.51 7.28 -10.30
C GLY A 143 -12.50 8.32 -9.77
N ASP A 144 -12.17 9.62 -9.86
CA ASP A 144 -13.07 10.71 -9.43
C ASP A 144 -14.37 10.77 -10.23
N ALA A 145 -14.30 10.57 -11.55
CA ALA A 145 -15.49 10.59 -12.42
C ALA A 145 -16.36 9.36 -12.16
N LEU A 146 -15.74 8.19 -12.00
CA LEU A 146 -16.43 6.96 -11.62
C LEU A 146 -17.09 7.09 -10.24
N ALA A 147 -16.38 7.66 -9.26
CA ALA A 147 -16.91 7.93 -7.92
C ALA A 147 -18.12 8.86 -7.95
N LYS A 148 -18.04 9.94 -8.74
CA LYS A 148 -19.17 10.87 -8.94
C LYS A 148 -20.38 10.17 -9.54
N ALA A 149 -20.18 9.36 -10.58
CA ALA A 149 -21.27 8.61 -11.22
C ALA A 149 -21.90 7.59 -10.27
N VAL A 150 -21.08 6.83 -9.54
CA VAL A 150 -21.53 5.87 -8.51
C VAL A 150 -22.36 6.59 -7.45
N LEU A 151 -21.88 7.70 -6.87
CA LEU A 151 -22.63 8.46 -5.86
C LEU A 151 -23.95 9.05 -6.39
N SER A 152 -24.04 9.36 -7.69
CA SER A 152 -25.25 9.91 -8.30
C SER A 152 -26.37 8.88 -8.49
N ILE A 153 -26.05 7.58 -8.48
CA ILE A 153 -26.98 6.48 -8.77
C ILE A 153 -27.25 5.70 -7.48
N PRO A 154 -28.48 5.73 -6.93
CA PRO A 154 -28.80 5.00 -5.70
C PRO A 154 -28.56 3.49 -5.82
N GLY A 155 -28.01 2.89 -4.76
CA GLY A 155 -27.75 1.45 -4.69
C GLY A 155 -26.51 0.97 -5.46
N SER A 156 -25.84 1.83 -6.22
CA SER A 156 -24.64 1.51 -6.99
C SER A 156 -23.52 0.90 -6.14
N VAL A 157 -23.22 1.51 -4.98
CA VAL A 157 -22.17 1.01 -4.06
C VAL A 157 -22.50 -0.39 -3.57
N SER A 158 -23.76 -0.65 -3.20
CA SER A 158 -24.20 -1.98 -2.75
C SER A 158 -24.08 -3.03 -3.85
N VAL A 159 -24.40 -2.67 -5.11
CA VAL A 159 -24.23 -3.57 -6.26
C VAL A 159 -22.75 -3.84 -6.54
N VAL A 160 -21.90 -2.83 -6.45
CA VAL A 160 -20.45 -3.01 -6.61
C VAL A 160 -19.90 -3.94 -5.53
N VAL A 161 -20.23 -3.72 -4.26
CA VAL A 161 -19.82 -4.59 -3.16
C VAL A 161 -20.37 -6.01 -3.35
N GLY A 162 -21.63 -6.17 -3.76
CA GLY A 162 -22.24 -7.46 -4.07
C GLY A 162 -21.51 -8.24 -5.16
N GLY A 163 -20.82 -7.54 -6.07
CA GLY A 163 -19.93 -8.11 -7.07
C GLY A 163 -18.83 -9.02 -6.50
N LEU A 164 -18.39 -8.79 -5.26
CA LEU A 164 -17.40 -9.64 -4.57
C LEU A 164 -17.91 -11.06 -4.30
N ARG A 165 -19.23 -11.22 -4.19
CA ARG A 165 -19.90 -12.52 -3.90
C ARG A 165 -20.29 -13.28 -5.17
N THR A 166 -19.95 -12.76 -6.36
CA THR A 166 -20.20 -13.45 -7.62
C THR A 166 -19.31 -14.70 -7.75
N GLN A 167 -19.74 -15.68 -8.54
CA GLN A 167 -18.94 -16.89 -8.80
C GLN A 167 -17.79 -16.65 -9.80
N SER A 168 -17.87 -15.57 -10.58
CA SER A 168 -16.89 -15.24 -11.61
C SER A 168 -15.66 -14.59 -10.99
N ARG A 169 -14.53 -15.29 -11.03
CA ARG A 169 -13.25 -14.76 -10.53
C ARG A 169 -12.82 -13.47 -11.25
N GLU A 170 -13.04 -13.38 -12.55
CA GLU A 170 -12.74 -12.18 -13.35
C GLU A 170 -13.54 -10.97 -12.86
N THR A 171 -14.81 -11.20 -12.54
CA THR A 171 -15.71 -10.18 -12.00
C THR A 171 -15.28 -9.76 -10.61
N GLN A 172 -14.97 -10.71 -9.72
CA GLN A 172 -14.46 -10.43 -8.38
C GLN A 172 -13.18 -9.58 -8.44
N GLU A 173 -12.23 -9.93 -9.31
CA GLU A 173 -11.00 -9.15 -9.48
C GLU A 173 -11.31 -7.72 -9.94
N SER A 174 -12.19 -7.57 -10.93
CA SER A 174 -12.60 -6.26 -11.44
C SER A 174 -13.28 -5.42 -10.37
N VAL A 175 -14.13 -6.04 -9.54
CA VAL A 175 -14.81 -5.38 -8.42
C VAL A 175 -13.81 -4.87 -7.38
N VAL A 176 -12.79 -5.66 -7.03
CA VAL A 176 -11.77 -5.22 -6.07
C VAL A 176 -10.99 -4.00 -6.61
N ASP A 177 -10.61 -4.03 -7.88
CA ASP A 177 -9.92 -2.90 -8.53
C ASP A 177 -10.83 -1.65 -8.59
N ILE A 178 -12.13 -1.82 -8.88
CA ILE A 178 -13.12 -0.73 -8.82
C ILE A 178 -13.21 -0.17 -7.40
N LEU A 179 -13.41 -1.02 -6.39
CA LEU A 179 -13.54 -0.59 -5.00
C LEU A 179 -12.29 0.15 -4.53
N GLN A 180 -11.10 -0.31 -4.90
CA GLN A 180 -9.85 0.38 -4.63
C GLN A 180 -9.88 1.81 -5.22
N SER A 181 -10.19 1.96 -6.51
CA SER A 181 -10.24 3.28 -7.17
C SER A 181 -11.29 4.21 -6.54
N LEU A 182 -12.48 3.67 -6.23
CA LEU A 182 -13.58 4.42 -5.65
C LEU A 182 -13.28 4.90 -4.22
N CYS A 183 -12.72 4.01 -3.38
CA CYS A 183 -12.44 4.32 -1.98
C CYS A 183 -11.26 5.28 -1.83
N VAL A 184 -10.28 5.25 -2.73
CA VAL A 184 -9.21 6.26 -2.78
C VAL A 184 -9.79 7.63 -3.16
N SER A 185 -10.78 7.66 -4.06
CA SER A 185 -11.34 8.90 -4.59
C SER A 185 -12.39 9.56 -3.68
N SER A 186 -13.05 8.80 -2.79
CA SER A 186 -14.16 9.34 -1.98
C SER A 186 -14.33 8.68 -0.60
N ALA A 187 -14.23 9.51 0.45
CA ALA A 187 -14.54 9.10 1.83
C ALA A 187 -16.04 8.82 2.08
N ASP A 188 -16.94 9.37 1.26
CA ASP A 188 -18.37 9.01 1.30
C ASP A 188 -18.56 7.58 0.81
N ILE A 189 -17.90 7.21 -0.29
CA ILE A 189 -17.96 5.84 -0.81
C ILE A 189 -17.34 4.86 0.18
N GLN A 190 -16.23 5.20 0.85
CA GLN A 190 -15.66 4.36 1.91
C GLN A 190 -16.69 4.04 2.99
N ARG A 191 -17.46 5.03 3.46
CA ARG A 191 -18.51 4.83 4.47
C ARG A 191 -19.66 3.97 3.92
N MET A 192 -20.12 4.27 2.70
CA MET A 192 -21.21 3.52 2.05
C MET A 192 -20.84 2.06 1.76
N ALA A 193 -19.59 1.79 1.41
CA ALA A 193 -19.08 0.43 1.18
C ALA A 193 -19.11 -0.38 2.48
N VAL A 194 -18.67 0.20 3.60
CA VAL A 194 -18.77 -0.44 4.93
C VAL A 194 -20.24 -0.67 5.31
N PHE A 195 -21.14 0.30 5.10
CA PHE A 195 -22.57 0.11 5.35
C PHE A 195 -23.22 -0.96 4.48
N SER A 196 -22.61 -1.30 3.36
CA SER A 196 -23.08 -2.35 2.44
C SER A 196 -22.37 -3.70 2.69
N GLU A 197 -21.91 -3.95 3.93
CA GLU A 197 -21.18 -5.17 4.33
C GLU A 197 -19.86 -5.40 3.55
N GLY A 198 -19.24 -4.32 3.10
CA GLY A 198 -18.07 -4.38 2.23
C GLY A 198 -16.84 -4.99 2.90
N LEU A 199 -16.64 -4.74 4.19
CA LEU A 199 -15.50 -5.33 4.91
C LEU A 199 -15.70 -6.84 5.05
N GLU A 200 -16.88 -7.29 5.45
CA GLU A 200 -17.24 -8.71 5.58
C GLU A 200 -17.04 -9.44 4.25
N ALA A 201 -17.56 -8.88 3.16
CA ALA A 201 -17.39 -9.44 1.82
C ALA A 201 -15.92 -9.50 1.36
N LEU A 202 -15.11 -8.47 1.69
CA LEU A 202 -13.68 -8.46 1.38
C LEU A 202 -12.91 -9.53 2.18
N PHE A 203 -13.20 -9.68 3.47
CA PHE A 203 -12.58 -10.71 4.31
C PHE A 203 -12.99 -12.11 3.88
N GLU A 204 -14.28 -12.34 3.63
CA GLU A 204 -14.78 -13.62 3.10
C GLU A 204 -14.06 -13.99 1.80
N ARG A 205 -13.99 -13.06 0.83
CA ARG A 205 -13.28 -13.30 -0.43
C ARG A 205 -11.78 -13.51 -0.20
N MET A 206 -11.16 -12.76 0.70
CA MET A 206 -9.75 -12.90 1.01
C MET A 206 -9.46 -14.30 1.57
N PHE A 207 -10.21 -14.77 2.56
CA PHE A 207 -10.03 -16.10 3.15
C PHE A 207 -10.33 -17.23 2.15
N LEU A 208 -11.36 -17.09 1.31
CA LEU A 208 -11.65 -18.05 0.24
C LEU A 208 -10.50 -18.19 -0.77
N GLY A 209 -9.78 -17.11 -1.05
CA GLY A 209 -8.61 -17.13 -1.93
C GLY A 209 -7.31 -17.56 -1.25
N GLY A 210 -7.37 -18.06 -0.01
CA GLY A 210 -6.21 -18.46 0.78
C GLY A 210 -5.58 -17.28 1.52
N GLY A 211 -6.39 -16.34 2.01
CA GLY A 211 -6.00 -15.32 2.97
C GLY A 211 -4.87 -14.38 2.53
N CYS A 212 -4.02 -13.95 3.47
CA CYS A 212 -3.03 -12.90 3.19
C CYS A 212 -2.01 -13.29 2.14
N ALA A 213 -1.60 -14.56 2.11
CA ALA A 213 -0.66 -15.07 1.12
C ALA A 213 -1.36 -15.83 -0.01
N GLY A 214 -2.66 -15.57 -0.17
CA GLY A 214 -3.51 -16.19 -1.16
C GLY A 214 -3.25 -15.71 -2.58
N ASP A 215 -4.27 -15.83 -3.41
CA ASP A 215 -4.21 -15.35 -4.78
C ASP A 215 -4.07 -13.81 -4.87
N GLY A 216 -3.80 -13.32 -6.08
CA GLY A 216 -3.67 -11.88 -6.32
C GLY A 216 -4.89 -11.07 -5.88
N VAL A 217 -6.09 -11.66 -5.95
CA VAL A 217 -7.34 -10.99 -5.55
C VAL A 217 -7.41 -10.85 -4.04
N SER A 218 -7.08 -11.88 -3.26
CA SER A 218 -7.04 -11.81 -1.80
C SER A 218 -6.10 -10.72 -1.29
N ARG A 219 -4.95 -10.55 -1.93
CA ARG A 219 -4.01 -9.46 -1.58
C ARG A 219 -4.56 -8.08 -1.92
N LYS A 220 -5.21 -7.95 -3.08
CA LYS A 220 -5.90 -6.69 -3.43
C LYS A 220 -7.05 -6.39 -2.47
N CYS A 221 -7.78 -7.39 -1.98
CA CYS A 221 -8.80 -7.19 -0.94
C CYS A 221 -8.21 -6.56 0.31
N LEU A 222 -7.04 -7.03 0.77
CA LEU A 222 -6.35 -6.44 1.93
C LEU A 222 -5.98 -4.97 1.69
N SER A 223 -5.54 -4.62 0.48
CA SER A 223 -5.29 -3.22 0.08
C SER A 223 -6.57 -2.38 0.18
N VAL A 224 -7.70 -2.89 -0.30
CA VAL A 224 -9.00 -2.19 -0.19
C VAL A 224 -9.40 -2.01 1.28
N VAL A 225 -9.23 -3.04 2.11
CA VAL A 225 -9.49 -2.95 3.56
C VAL A 225 -8.61 -1.86 4.19
N CYS A 226 -7.33 -1.76 3.83
CA CYS A 226 -6.47 -0.69 4.33
C CYS A 226 -7.05 0.68 3.97
N VAL A 227 -7.44 0.90 2.71
CA VAL A 227 -8.02 2.19 2.27
C VAL A 227 -9.35 2.49 2.94
N LEU A 228 -10.19 1.49 3.21
CA LEU A 228 -11.45 1.68 3.91
C LEU A 228 -11.28 2.14 5.35
N LEU A 229 -10.18 1.77 6.02
CA LEU A 229 -9.92 2.08 7.42
C LEU A 229 -8.95 3.26 7.61
N GLU A 230 -8.09 3.53 6.64
CA GLU A 230 -7.10 4.61 6.70
C GLU A 230 -7.81 5.97 6.76
N HIS A 231 -7.50 6.74 7.82
CA HIS A 231 -8.07 8.06 8.10
C HIS A 231 -9.60 8.13 8.22
N ASN A 232 -10.29 7.01 8.48
CA ASN A 232 -11.74 6.96 8.61
C ASN A 232 -12.17 6.37 9.97
N SER A 233 -12.25 7.23 10.99
CA SER A 233 -12.55 6.81 12.38
C SER A 233 -13.89 6.10 12.53
N GLY A 234 -14.90 6.46 11.72
CA GLY A 234 -16.19 5.78 11.68
C GLY A 234 -16.06 4.33 11.23
N ASN A 235 -15.31 4.10 10.14
CA ASN A 235 -15.05 2.76 9.64
C ASN A 235 -14.14 1.96 10.59
N GLN A 236 -13.12 2.57 11.20
CA GLN A 236 -12.29 1.93 12.22
C GLN A 236 -13.10 1.49 13.43
N ARG A 237 -14.06 2.33 13.86
CA ARG A 237 -15.00 2.00 14.93
C ARG A 237 -15.90 0.84 14.55
N TYR A 238 -16.49 0.85 13.35
CA TYR A 238 -17.29 -0.27 12.86
C TYR A 238 -16.47 -1.56 12.81
N PHE A 239 -15.27 -1.50 12.23
CA PHE A 239 -14.35 -2.62 12.15
C PHE A 239 -14.05 -3.18 13.55
N ARG A 240 -13.80 -2.33 14.54
CA ARG A 240 -13.60 -2.76 15.94
C ARG A 240 -14.80 -3.52 16.51
N GLU A 241 -15.99 -2.98 16.31
CA GLU A 241 -17.21 -3.42 16.99
C GLU A 241 -17.84 -4.66 16.35
N VAL A 242 -17.71 -4.83 15.03
CA VAL A 242 -18.41 -5.88 14.27
C VAL A 242 -17.47 -6.99 13.81
N ILE A 243 -16.34 -6.64 13.20
CA ILE A 243 -15.44 -7.62 12.57
C ILE A 243 -14.34 -8.03 13.55
N GLY A 244 -13.71 -7.02 14.15
CA GLY A 244 -12.92 -7.09 15.36
C GLY A 244 -11.67 -7.96 15.29
N GLY A 245 -11.02 -8.06 16.45
CA GLY A 245 -9.68 -8.66 16.58
C GLY A 245 -9.51 -10.09 16.11
N ARG A 246 -10.60 -10.85 15.95
CA ARG A 246 -10.53 -12.22 15.42
C ARG A 246 -9.97 -12.23 14.01
N CYS A 247 -10.42 -11.34 13.13
CA CYS A 247 -9.87 -11.27 11.77
C CYS A 247 -8.39 -10.89 11.79
N VAL A 248 -8.00 -9.97 12.67
CA VAL A 248 -6.59 -9.56 12.85
C VAL A 248 -5.72 -10.74 13.30
N ALA A 249 -6.15 -11.48 14.31
CA ALA A 249 -5.43 -12.65 14.82
C ALA A 249 -5.29 -13.72 13.73
N VAL A 250 -6.37 -14.04 13.02
CA VAL A 250 -6.35 -15.04 11.93
C VAL A 250 -5.39 -14.65 10.81
N LEU A 251 -5.37 -13.38 10.38
CA LEU A 251 -4.42 -12.94 9.34
C LEU A 251 -2.97 -13.12 9.78
N LEU A 252 -2.67 -12.84 11.04
CA LEU A 252 -1.33 -12.98 11.59
C LEU A 252 -0.92 -14.43 11.79
N GLU A 253 -1.81 -15.27 12.31
CA GLU A 253 -1.57 -16.71 12.45
C GLU A 253 -1.28 -17.35 11.08
N GLU A 254 -2.10 -17.03 10.08
CA GLU A 254 -1.92 -17.57 8.73
C GLU A 254 -0.56 -17.17 8.14
N ILE A 255 -0.19 -15.90 8.33
CA ILE A 255 1.10 -15.38 7.91
C ILE A 255 2.25 -16.09 8.64
N GLN A 256 2.15 -16.25 9.96
CA GLN A 256 3.17 -16.96 10.74
C GLN A 256 3.38 -18.38 10.21
N GLU A 257 2.30 -19.14 10.03
CA GLU A 257 2.35 -20.52 9.58
C GLU A 257 3.04 -20.66 8.22
N ARG A 258 2.76 -19.74 7.29
CA ARG A 258 3.44 -19.76 6.00
C ARG A 258 4.90 -19.37 6.09
N MET A 259 5.22 -18.35 6.86
CA MET A 259 6.61 -17.93 7.08
C MET A 259 7.46 -19.03 7.75
N LYS A 260 6.86 -19.92 8.56
CA LYS A 260 7.51 -21.14 9.06
C LYS A 260 7.79 -22.18 7.96
N GLY A 261 6.94 -22.26 6.95
CA GLY A 261 7.13 -23.13 5.78
C GLY A 261 8.37 -22.77 4.96
N TYR A 262 8.60 -21.47 4.74
CA TYR A 262 9.75 -20.99 3.95
C TYR A 262 11.12 -21.25 4.59
N GLU A 263 11.19 -21.52 5.90
CA GLU A 263 12.46 -21.92 6.54
C GLU A 263 12.93 -23.33 6.15
N LYS A 264 12.00 -24.16 5.65
CA LYS A 264 12.24 -25.58 5.44
C LYS A 264 12.41 -25.96 3.97
N ASP A 265 11.92 -25.14 3.05
CA ASP A 265 12.00 -25.40 1.60
C ASP A 265 12.99 -24.45 0.92
N GLU A 266 14.22 -24.93 0.68
CA GLU A 266 15.21 -24.29 -0.20
C GLU A 266 14.73 -24.17 -1.67
N GLY A 267 13.53 -24.67 -2.01
CA GLY A 267 12.95 -24.64 -3.35
C GLY A 267 11.78 -23.67 -3.54
N THR A 268 11.42 -22.86 -2.54
CA THR A 268 10.27 -21.96 -2.69
C THR A 268 10.59 -20.82 -3.64
N SER A 269 9.78 -20.64 -4.69
CA SER A 269 9.98 -19.59 -5.69
C SER A 269 10.00 -18.20 -5.05
N ASP A 270 11.02 -17.39 -5.37
CA ASP A 270 11.19 -16.01 -4.91
C ASP A 270 9.91 -15.17 -5.06
N VAL A 271 9.12 -15.43 -6.11
CA VAL A 271 7.86 -14.75 -6.38
C VAL A 271 6.83 -14.95 -5.28
N VAL A 272 6.74 -16.14 -4.69
CA VAL A 272 5.77 -16.46 -3.61
C VAL A 272 6.25 -15.87 -2.28
N PHE A 273 7.57 -15.82 -2.08
CA PHE A 273 8.16 -15.17 -0.93
C PHE A 273 7.94 -13.65 -0.94
N GLU A 274 8.30 -12.96 -2.03
CA GLU A 274 8.07 -11.52 -2.20
C GLU A 274 6.59 -11.16 -2.03
N ALA A 275 5.72 -11.94 -2.66
CA ALA A 275 4.28 -11.89 -2.49
C ALA A 275 3.82 -11.92 -1.02
N THR A 276 4.37 -12.84 -0.23
CA THR A 276 4.04 -13.02 1.19
C THR A 276 4.54 -11.83 2.01
N VAL A 277 5.75 -11.33 1.70
CA VAL A 277 6.32 -10.13 2.32
C VAL A 277 5.46 -8.88 2.05
N CYS A 278 5.01 -8.66 0.82
CA CYS A 278 4.13 -7.54 0.47
C CYS A 278 2.79 -7.59 1.23
N SER A 279 2.21 -8.78 1.38
CA SER A 279 0.99 -8.97 2.17
C SER A 279 1.22 -8.68 3.65
N LEU A 280 2.36 -9.11 4.18
CA LEU A 280 2.82 -8.83 5.53
C LEU A 280 2.93 -7.33 5.79
N GLU A 281 3.56 -6.58 4.89
CA GLU A 281 3.65 -5.13 4.99
C GLU A 281 2.26 -4.48 4.97
N SER A 282 1.34 -4.99 4.15
CA SER A 282 -0.03 -4.49 4.08
C SER A 282 -0.80 -4.76 5.39
N VAL A 283 -0.62 -5.93 6.00
CA VAL A 283 -1.18 -6.26 7.31
C VAL A 283 -0.60 -5.36 8.41
N LEU A 284 0.72 -5.13 8.42
CA LEU A 284 1.35 -4.22 9.37
C LEU A 284 0.85 -2.78 9.19
N ARG A 285 0.71 -2.32 7.94
CA ARG A 285 0.11 -1.01 7.62
C ARG A 285 -1.33 -0.91 8.12
N LEU A 286 -2.14 -1.96 7.91
CA LEU A 286 -3.50 -2.03 8.44
C LEU A 286 -3.51 -1.80 9.95
N PHE A 287 -2.63 -2.46 10.71
CA PHE A 287 -2.57 -2.26 12.16
C PHE A 287 -2.22 -0.85 12.55
N ARG A 288 -1.21 -0.26 11.90
CA ARG A 288 -0.82 1.12 12.19
C ARG A 288 -1.98 2.09 11.93
N SER A 289 -2.78 1.86 10.89
CA SER A 289 -3.98 2.66 10.63
C SER A 289 -5.00 2.57 11.78
N LEU A 290 -5.19 1.37 12.36
CA LEU A 290 -6.08 1.13 13.50
C LEU A 290 -5.54 1.71 14.82
N MET A 291 -4.23 1.88 14.94
CA MET A 291 -3.60 2.54 16.09
C MET A 291 -3.68 4.07 16.02
N SER A 292 -4.16 4.63 14.90
CA SER A 292 -4.37 6.06 14.73
C SER A 292 -5.85 6.41 14.87
N GLY A 293 -6.26 6.87 16.06
CA GLY A 293 -7.61 7.43 16.27
C GLY A 293 -8.37 6.88 17.47
N GLU A 294 -9.70 6.97 17.39
CA GLU A 294 -10.61 6.56 18.46
C GLU A 294 -10.61 5.03 18.62
N GLY A 295 -10.13 4.57 19.77
CA GLY A 295 -9.94 3.14 20.04
C GLY A 295 -8.51 2.65 19.89
N LYS A 296 -7.54 3.56 19.69
CA LYS A 296 -6.11 3.25 19.77
C LYS A 296 -5.78 2.29 20.92
N VAL A 297 -6.17 2.64 22.16
CA VAL A 297 -5.88 1.81 23.36
C VAL A 297 -6.48 0.40 23.25
N TYR A 298 -7.67 0.25 22.68
CA TYR A 298 -8.30 -1.05 22.47
C TYR A 298 -7.48 -1.89 21.49
N PHE A 299 -7.15 -1.34 20.32
CA PHE A 299 -6.36 -2.05 19.32
C PHE A 299 -4.95 -2.34 19.83
N GLN A 300 -4.32 -1.42 20.56
CA GLN A 300 -3.03 -1.64 21.20
C GLN A 300 -3.07 -2.86 22.12
N ARG A 301 -4.06 -2.97 23.01
CA ARG A 301 -4.20 -4.11 23.94
C ARG A 301 -4.45 -5.42 23.22
N LEU A 302 -5.43 -5.42 22.32
CA LEU A 302 -5.81 -6.57 21.52
C LEU A 302 -4.60 -7.07 20.71
N PHE A 303 -3.90 -6.14 20.06
CA PHE A 303 -2.73 -6.46 19.25
C PHE A 303 -1.61 -7.02 20.10
N TYR A 304 -1.32 -6.41 21.24
CA TYR A 304 -0.30 -6.89 22.15
C TYR A 304 -0.59 -8.33 22.63
N ALA A 305 -1.84 -8.62 22.98
CA ALA A 305 -2.25 -9.94 23.47
C ALA A 305 -2.15 -11.03 22.39
N GLU A 306 -2.60 -10.74 21.16
CA GLU A 306 -2.74 -11.76 20.11
C GLU A 306 -1.52 -11.87 19.19
N CYS A 307 -0.71 -10.80 19.08
CA CYS A 307 0.21 -10.63 17.94
C CYS A 307 1.69 -10.59 18.33
N LEU A 308 2.02 -10.49 19.62
CA LEU A 308 3.41 -10.35 20.06
C LEU A 308 4.27 -11.58 19.70
N SER A 309 3.70 -12.78 19.79
CA SER A 309 4.36 -14.02 19.35
C SER A 309 4.70 -13.99 17.85
N ALA A 310 3.82 -13.40 17.04
CA ALA A 310 4.02 -13.19 15.60
C ALA A 310 5.23 -12.30 15.36
N PHE A 311 5.34 -11.22 16.12
CA PHE A 311 6.42 -10.25 15.99
C PHE A 311 7.74 -10.85 16.41
N GLY A 312 7.76 -11.70 17.44
CA GLY A 312 8.92 -12.54 17.78
C GLY A 312 9.47 -13.34 16.62
N PHE A 313 8.58 -13.94 15.86
CA PHE A 313 8.96 -14.71 14.69
C PHE A 313 9.39 -13.81 13.51
N LEU A 314 8.60 -12.79 13.17
CA LEU A 314 8.87 -11.89 12.05
C LEU A 314 10.13 -11.04 12.26
N PHE A 315 10.44 -10.66 13.50
CA PHE A 315 11.63 -9.88 13.85
C PHE A 315 12.94 -10.63 13.55
N LYS A 316 12.93 -11.97 13.67
CA LYS A 316 14.06 -12.82 13.28
C LYS A 316 14.32 -12.79 11.77
N LYS A 317 13.32 -12.38 10.97
CA LYS A 317 13.45 -12.18 9.52
C LYS A 317 13.87 -10.74 9.23
N ASN A 318 15.14 -10.55 8.88
CA ASN A 318 15.74 -9.22 8.64
C ASN A 318 14.91 -8.31 7.70
N ILE A 319 14.22 -8.88 6.71
CA ILE A 319 13.49 -8.13 5.67
C ILE A 319 12.33 -7.29 6.24
N LEU A 320 11.63 -7.81 7.26
CA LEU A 320 10.47 -7.13 7.85
C LEU A 320 10.76 -6.48 9.20
N ARG A 321 12.00 -6.61 9.69
CA ARG A 321 12.39 -6.15 11.03
C ARG A 321 12.00 -4.69 11.26
N GLY A 322 12.35 -3.79 10.35
CA GLY A 322 12.03 -2.37 10.49
C GLY A 322 10.52 -2.10 10.61
N ARG A 323 9.70 -2.75 9.77
CA ARG A 323 8.23 -2.58 9.80
C ARG A 323 7.59 -3.16 11.06
N VAL A 324 8.11 -4.29 11.53
CA VAL A 324 7.67 -4.92 12.78
C VAL A 324 7.99 -4.00 13.96
N LEU A 325 9.19 -3.44 14.01
CA LEU A 325 9.60 -2.50 15.05
C LEU A 325 8.78 -1.21 15.04
N GLU A 326 8.53 -0.62 13.87
CA GLU A 326 7.64 0.54 13.73
C GLU A 326 6.23 0.22 14.25
N THR A 327 5.67 -0.93 13.88
CA THR A 327 4.33 -1.33 14.32
C THR A 327 4.29 -1.60 15.81
N LEU A 328 5.33 -2.23 16.36
CA LEU A 328 5.47 -2.47 17.79
C LEU A 328 5.59 -1.15 18.57
N ALA A 329 6.34 -0.17 18.06
CA ALA A 329 6.40 1.16 18.66
C ALA A 329 5.01 1.80 18.72
N ASP A 330 4.18 1.66 17.67
CA ASP A 330 2.80 2.14 17.68
C ASP A 330 1.91 1.38 18.68
N VAL A 331 2.13 0.07 18.87
CA VAL A 331 1.41 -0.79 19.83
C VAL A 331 1.71 -0.41 21.29
N LEU A 332 2.97 -0.07 21.58
CA LEU A 332 3.43 0.28 22.92
C LEU A 332 3.23 1.77 23.22
N GLY A 333 3.29 2.61 22.20
CA GLY A 333 3.31 4.06 22.30
C GLY A 333 2.13 4.65 23.07
N GLY A 334 2.39 5.11 24.29
CA GLY A 334 1.40 5.73 25.18
C GLY A 334 0.48 4.75 25.91
N ASN A 335 0.76 3.43 25.85
CA ASN A 335 0.03 2.40 26.59
C ASN A 335 0.95 1.78 27.64
N SER A 336 0.80 2.21 28.90
CA SER A 336 1.64 1.79 30.01
C SER A 336 1.49 0.30 30.33
N GLU A 337 0.30 -0.27 30.17
CA GLU A 337 0.02 -1.69 30.43
C GLU A 337 0.76 -2.58 29.44
N ASN A 338 0.65 -2.28 28.14
CA ASN A 338 1.40 -2.98 27.10
C ASN A 338 2.91 -2.81 27.30
N SER A 339 3.36 -1.59 27.62
CA SER A 339 4.78 -1.32 27.87
C SER A 339 5.30 -2.13 29.06
N GLU A 340 4.56 -2.20 30.16
CA GLU A 340 4.92 -2.99 31.35
C GLU A 340 4.97 -4.50 31.06
N ALA A 341 3.97 -5.00 30.33
CA ALA A 341 3.95 -6.39 29.89
C ALA A 341 5.15 -6.70 28.97
N PHE A 342 5.50 -5.77 28.08
CA PHE A 342 6.59 -5.94 27.11
C PHE A 342 7.94 -6.14 27.78
N TRP A 343 8.23 -5.37 28.83
CA TRP A 343 9.48 -5.51 29.59
C TRP A 343 9.65 -6.87 30.29
N LYS A 344 8.55 -7.60 30.48
CA LYS A 344 8.54 -8.92 31.12
C LYS A 344 8.54 -10.06 30.11
N ASP A 345 8.36 -9.76 28.82
CA ASP A 345 8.24 -10.74 27.76
C ASP A 345 9.62 -11.19 27.23
N SER A 346 9.74 -12.46 26.87
CA SER A 346 11.00 -13.02 26.34
C SER A 346 11.38 -12.42 24.99
N PHE A 347 10.43 -11.84 24.25
CA PHE A 347 10.72 -11.07 23.05
C PHE A 347 11.64 -9.88 23.33
N PHE A 348 11.46 -9.20 24.47
CA PHE A 348 12.32 -8.08 24.85
C PHE A 348 13.78 -8.53 25.05
N ASP A 349 14.01 -9.69 25.66
CA ASP A 349 15.35 -10.23 25.84
C ASP A 349 16.03 -10.48 24.48
N GLY A 350 15.30 -11.05 23.52
CA GLY A 350 15.79 -11.24 22.15
C GLY A 350 16.05 -9.93 21.40
N LEU A 351 15.25 -8.88 21.66
CA LEU A 351 15.49 -7.54 21.12
C LEU A 351 16.80 -6.95 21.67
N MET A 352 17.06 -7.09 22.98
CA MET A 352 18.27 -6.60 23.63
C MET A 352 19.52 -7.34 23.17
N GLU A 353 19.44 -8.64 22.90
CA GLU A 353 20.53 -9.37 22.25
C GLU A 353 20.83 -8.80 20.86
N SER A 354 19.80 -8.48 20.07
CA SER A 354 19.96 -7.86 18.76
C SER A 354 20.57 -6.45 18.84
N VAL A 355 20.18 -5.63 19.82
CA VAL A 355 20.80 -4.32 20.09
C VAL A 355 22.29 -4.49 20.39
N SER A 356 22.63 -5.46 21.24
CA SER A 356 24.01 -5.75 21.64
C SER A 356 24.87 -6.19 20.45
N SER A 357 24.24 -6.74 19.40
CA SER A 357 24.89 -7.06 18.12
C SER A 357 25.03 -5.86 17.16
N GLY A 358 24.57 -4.66 17.55
CA GLY A 358 24.72 -3.42 16.79
C GLY A 358 23.51 -2.98 15.96
N ASP A 359 22.31 -3.53 16.21
CA ASP A 359 21.10 -3.15 15.47
C ASP A 359 20.47 -1.85 16.00
N ILE A 360 20.63 -0.77 15.23
CA ILE A 360 20.15 0.59 15.58
C ILE A 360 18.61 0.65 15.61
N GLY A 361 17.90 -0.14 14.79
CA GLY A 361 16.44 -0.07 14.71
C GLY A 361 15.75 -0.41 16.03
N CYS A 362 16.36 -1.30 16.81
CA CYS A 362 15.84 -1.74 18.10
C CYS A 362 15.84 -0.63 19.17
N PHE A 363 16.71 0.39 19.05
CA PHE A 363 16.76 1.51 19.99
C PHE A 363 15.50 2.37 19.95
N CYS A 364 14.91 2.60 18.78
CA CYS A 364 13.70 3.42 18.64
C CYS A 364 12.50 2.79 19.38
N VAL A 365 12.40 1.46 19.41
CA VAL A 365 11.35 0.76 20.17
C VAL A 365 11.57 0.90 21.66
N ILE A 366 12.81 0.77 22.14
CA ILE A 366 13.17 0.97 23.54
C ILE A 366 12.81 2.39 23.99
N GLU A 367 13.10 3.39 23.16
CA GLU A 367 12.72 4.79 23.44
C GLU A 367 11.19 4.96 23.53
N ALA A 368 10.42 4.38 22.60
CA ALA A 368 8.95 4.41 22.65
C ALA A 368 8.39 3.79 23.94
N CYS A 369 8.96 2.66 24.40
CA CYS A 369 8.59 2.03 25.68
C CYS A 369 8.90 2.94 26.87
N VAL A 370 10.09 3.55 26.90
CA VAL A 370 10.53 4.45 27.99
C VAL A 370 9.64 5.69 28.07
N LEU A 371 9.24 6.25 26.93
CA LEU A 371 8.35 7.41 26.88
C LEU A 371 6.91 7.07 27.29
N GLY A 372 6.43 5.85 26.97
CA GLY A 372 5.10 5.36 27.39
C GLY A 372 5.00 5.04 28.88
N SER A 373 6.12 4.64 29.51
CA SER A 373 6.19 4.17 30.90
C SER A 373 6.41 5.25 31.97
N ARG A 374 6.20 6.54 31.68
CA ARG A 374 6.44 7.66 32.64
C ARG A 374 5.64 7.59 33.96
N GLN A 375 4.71 6.65 34.11
CA GLN A 375 3.99 6.39 35.38
C GLN A 375 4.50 5.18 36.19
N ILE A 376 5.56 4.50 35.77
CA ILE A 376 6.11 3.37 36.53
C ILE A 376 6.77 3.88 37.83
N GLN A 377 6.39 3.29 38.96
CA GLN A 377 6.93 3.61 40.28
C GLN A 377 8.47 3.44 40.28
N ASN A 378 9.17 4.34 40.99
CA ASN A 378 10.64 4.47 41.01
C ASN A 378 11.43 3.15 41.17
N GLY A 379 10.86 2.10 41.78
CA GLY A 379 11.53 0.81 41.98
C GLY A 379 11.66 -0.07 40.73
N GLU A 380 10.76 0.03 39.75
CA GLU A 380 10.85 -0.79 38.52
C GLU A 380 11.72 -0.11 37.45
N MET A 381 11.72 1.22 37.40
CA MET A 381 12.66 1.99 36.57
C MET A 381 14.12 1.72 36.99
N GLN A 382 14.35 1.37 38.25
CA GLN A 382 15.66 0.96 38.75
C GLN A 382 16.12 -0.40 38.19
N ARG A 383 15.22 -1.39 38.04
CA ARG A 383 15.55 -2.65 37.35
C ARG A 383 15.86 -2.46 35.87
N VAL A 384 15.13 -1.54 35.21
CA VAL A 384 15.43 -1.15 33.82
C VAL A 384 16.80 -0.48 33.74
N ARG A 385 17.10 0.45 34.66
CA ARG A 385 18.43 1.06 34.75
C ARG A 385 19.51 0.03 35.01
N GLU A 386 19.31 -0.91 35.94
CA GLU A 386 20.28 -1.96 36.26
C GLU A 386 20.51 -2.94 35.10
N ARG A 387 19.48 -3.29 34.32
CA ARG A 387 19.60 -4.14 33.13
C ARG A 387 20.21 -3.40 31.92
N SER A 388 19.86 -2.14 31.73
CA SER A 388 20.36 -1.31 30.62
C SER A 388 21.75 -0.72 30.89
N SER A 389 22.12 -0.47 32.15
CA SER A 389 23.43 0.05 32.56
C SER A 389 24.58 -0.89 32.25
N PHE A 390 24.32 -2.18 32.07
CA PHE A 390 25.33 -3.16 31.64
C PHE A 390 25.60 -3.14 30.12
N LEU A 391 24.70 -2.59 29.30
CA LEU A 391 24.79 -2.60 27.84
C LEU A 391 25.02 -1.22 27.23
N LEU A 392 24.55 -0.15 27.90
CA LEU A 392 24.67 1.22 27.39
C LEU A 392 26.11 1.70 27.20
N PRO A 393 27.07 1.47 28.13
CA PRO A 393 28.43 1.98 27.94
C PRO A 393 29.08 1.41 26.67
N GLU A 394 29.01 0.10 26.44
CA GLU A 394 29.64 -0.54 25.28
C GLU A 394 28.93 -0.20 23.94
N CYS A 395 27.61 -0.05 23.93
CA CYS A 395 26.85 0.31 22.73
C CYS A 395 26.99 1.81 22.35
N ILE A 396 27.11 2.70 23.33
CA ILE A 396 27.37 4.13 23.13
C ILE A 396 28.76 4.37 22.55
N PHE A 397 29.75 3.54 22.90
CA PHE A 397 31.10 3.62 22.34
C PHE A 397 31.21 2.99 20.94
N ALA A 398 30.38 2.01 20.60
CA ALA A 398 30.43 1.32 19.29
C ALA A 398 29.59 2.00 18.19
N SER A 399 28.55 2.77 18.52
CA SER A 399 27.66 3.41 17.54
C SER A 399 27.38 4.88 17.90
N GLY A 400 28.10 5.80 17.26
CA GLY A 400 28.05 7.24 17.53
C GLY A 400 26.69 7.94 17.34
N GLY A 401 25.63 7.22 16.98
CA GLY A 401 24.26 7.75 16.83
C GLY A 401 23.48 7.91 18.14
N ALA A 402 23.82 7.17 19.20
CA ALA A 402 23.02 7.14 20.44
C ALA A 402 23.02 8.46 21.23
N LEU A 403 24.06 9.30 21.08
CA LEU A 403 24.17 10.57 21.80
C LEU A 403 23.16 11.63 21.31
N CYS A 404 22.77 11.60 20.02
CA CYS A 404 21.82 12.58 19.47
C CYS A 404 20.39 12.39 20.00
N CYS A 405 19.97 11.15 20.29
CA CYS A 405 18.62 10.87 20.80
C CYS A 405 18.49 11.25 22.28
N VAL A 406 19.51 10.98 23.10
CA VAL A 406 19.56 11.41 24.51
C VAL A 406 19.50 12.94 24.63
N PHE A 407 20.18 13.67 23.73
CA PHE A 407 20.12 15.13 23.69
C PHE A 407 18.77 15.67 23.21
N SER A 408 18.10 14.99 22.27
CA SER A 408 16.79 15.42 21.77
C SER A 408 15.69 15.30 22.85
N ALA A 409 15.74 14.23 23.65
CA ALA A 409 14.83 14.04 24.79
C ALA A 409 15.02 15.07 25.92
N LEU A 410 16.22 15.63 26.06
CA LEU A 410 16.52 16.71 27.03
C LEU A 410 16.15 18.11 26.51
N LEU A 411 15.99 18.28 25.19
CA LEU A 411 15.74 19.59 24.57
C LEU A 411 14.27 19.88 24.27
N TYR A 412 13.39 18.88 24.30
CA TYR A 412 11.96 19.01 24.07
C TYR A 412 11.17 19.04 25.39
N ASP A 413 11.47 20.02 26.26
CA ASP A 413 10.67 20.30 27.45
C ASP A 413 9.98 21.67 27.34
N ASN A 414 8.68 21.69 27.62
CA ASN A 414 7.76 22.80 27.41
C ASN A 414 8.09 23.99 28.31
N GLY A 415 8.98 24.88 27.86
CA GLY A 415 9.01 26.30 28.27
C GLY A 415 9.13 26.63 29.76
N GLN A 416 9.39 25.67 30.65
CA GLN A 416 9.62 25.89 32.08
C GLN A 416 10.72 24.97 32.58
N CYS A 417 11.94 25.49 32.59
CA CYS A 417 13.06 24.88 33.28
C CYS A 417 12.82 24.99 34.80
N LYS A 418 12.33 23.92 35.44
CA LYS A 418 12.51 23.71 36.89
C LYS A 418 13.66 22.74 37.08
N SER A 419 14.60 23.13 37.94
CA SER A 419 15.87 22.45 38.18
C SER A 419 15.70 20.97 38.50
N LEU A 420 16.26 20.10 37.66
CA LEU A 420 16.83 18.83 38.10
C LEU A 420 18.34 18.95 37.93
N ALA A 421 19.06 19.02 39.04
CA ALA A 421 20.52 18.95 39.05
C ALA A 421 20.93 17.52 38.67
N CYS A 422 21.55 17.36 37.49
CA CYS A 422 22.36 16.19 37.20
C CYS A 422 23.75 16.43 37.81
N ASP A 423 23.97 15.94 39.01
CA ASP A 423 25.32 15.76 39.55
C ASP A 423 25.98 14.60 38.79
N ILE A 424 26.80 14.92 37.80
CA ILE A 424 27.74 13.98 37.21
C ILE A 424 28.86 13.82 38.24
N TRP A 425 28.86 12.68 38.93
CA TRP A 425 29.89 12.30 39.88
C TRP A 425 31.17 11.94 39.10
N ILE A 426 32.16 12.84 39.13
CA ILE A 426 33.52 12.58 38.66
C ILE A 426 34.38 12.39 39.91
N GLU A 427 35.00 11.22 40.06
CA GLU A 427 35.93 10.98 41.16
C GLU A 427 37.12 11.96 41.11
N PRO A 428 37.50 12.60 42.24
CA PRO A 428 38.61 13.54 42.28
C PRO A 428 39.92 12.75 42.38
N GLY A 429 40.44 12.28 41.24
CA GLY A 429 41.67 11.49 41.19
C GLY A 429 42.65 11.90 40.09
N ASP A 430 42.19 12.15 38.88
CA ASP A 430 43.09 12.25 37.72
C ASP A 430 42.94 13.57 36.96
N VAL A 431 43.64 14.61 37.43
CA VAL A 431 44.01 15.78 36.61
C VAL A 431 45.51 16.03 36.75
N PRO A 432 46.30 15.89 35.68
CA PRO A 432 47.67 16.40 35.68
C PRO A 432 47.64 17.92 35.68
N THR A 433 48.03 18.53 36.80
CA THR A 433 48.30 19.97 36.87
C THR A 433 49.54 20.29 36.04
N GLY A 434 49.38 21.03 34.94
CA GLY A 434 50.49 21.80 34.38
C GLY A 434 50.45 22.04 32.87
N ARG A 435 49.92 23.19 32.45
CA ARG A 435 50.64 24.25 31.73
C ARG A 435 49.68 25.41 31.46
N GLY A 436 50.14 26.61 31.80
CA GLY A 436 49.33 27.81 31.87
C GLY A 436 48.78 28.28 30.53
N PHE A 437 47.50 28.62 30.53
CA PHE A 437 46.99 29.67 29.67
C PHE A 437 47.09 31.00 30.41
N GLY A 438 47.80 31.94 29.79
CA GLY A 438 48.03 33.27 30.30
C GLY A 438 46.74 34.04 30.53
N LYS A 439 46.78 34.85 31.59
CA LYS A 439 45.87 35.96 31.83
C LYS A 439 45.96 36.92 30.65
N ASP A 440 44.94 36.96 29.79
CA ASP A 440 44.64 38.11 28.90
C ASP A 440 43.27 37.91 28.23
N THR A 441 42.19 37.89 29.02
CA THR A 441 40.82 38.20 28.55
C THR A 441 39.96 38.77 29.69
N GLU A 442 40.53 39.62 30.56
CA GLU A 442 39.74 40.57 31.35
C GLU A 442 39.59 41.87 30.54
N LYS A 443 38.64 41.87 29.60
CA LYS A 443 37.96 43.04 28.97
C LYS A 443 37.30 42.60 27.65
N GLY A 444 36.20 41.87 27.77
CA GLY A 444 35.20 41.75 26.71
C GLY A 444 33.85 42.03 27.35
N GLU A 445 33.27 43.20 27.07
CA GLU A 445 31.86 43.44 27.40
C GLU A 445 31.00 42.37 26.71
N PRO A 446 29.94 41.87 27.35
CA PRO A 446 29.08 40.88 26.74
C PRO A 446 28.43 41.48 25.49
N LEU A 447 28.64 40.85 24.34
CA LEU A 447 27.84 41.13 23.15
C LEU A 447 26.38 40.88 23.52
N ALA A 448 25.56 41.92 23.44
CA ALA A 448 24.14 41.85 23.73
C ALA A 448 23.48 40.89 22.72
N GLY A 449 22.98 39.75 23.20
CA GLY A 449 22.19 38.81 22.40
C GLY A 449 22.40 37.33 22.70
N GLU A 450 23.54 36.93 23.27
CA GLU A 450 23.85 35.49 23.35
C GLU A 450 23.20 34.76 24.53
N SER A 451 22.38 33.74 24.22
CA SER A 451 21.74 32.89 25.20
C SER A 451 22.75 31.98 25.91
N ARG A 452 22.48 31.58 27.15
CA ARG A 452 23.36 30.66 27.92
C ARG A 452 23.56 29.30 27.23
N ARG A 453 22.61 28.92 26.35
CA ARG A 453 22.65 27.72 25.51
C ARG A 453 23.73 27.80 24.43
N GLU A 454 23.88 28.96 23.78
CA GLU A 454 24.89 29.20 22.75
C GLU A 454 26.31 29.12 23.30
N ARG A 455 26.55 29.69 24.48
CA ARG A 455 27.86 29.63 25.14
C ARG A 455 28.28 28.21 25.52
N LEU A 456 27.33 27.38 25.95
CA LEU A 456 27.63 26.00 26.34
C LEU A 456 27.97 25.13 25.13
N LEU A 457 27.19 25.25 24.04
CA LEU A 457 27.44 24.56 22.77
C LEU A 457 28.80 24.98 22.17
N PHE A 458 29.14 26.27 22.28
CA PHE A 458 30.40 26.79 21.76
C PHE A 458 31.62 26.32 22.56
N CYS A 459 31.55 26.30 23.90
CA CYS A 459 32.65 25.77 24.73
C CYS A 459 32.89 24.27 24.51
N VAL A 460 31.84 23.49 24.26
CA VAL A 460 31.97 22.07 23.91
C VAL A 460 32.60 21.92 22.53
N PHE A 461 32.17 22.72 21.55
CA PHE A 461 32.73 22.72 20.20
C PHE A 461 34.22 23.08 20.18
N GLU A 462 34.64 24.17 20.84
CA GLU A 462 36.05 24.58 20.87
C GLU A 462 36.94 23.54 21.55
N ARG A 463 36.44 22.87 22.59
CA ARG A 463 37.19 21.83 23.29
C ARG A 463 37.35 20.56 22.44
N CYS A 464 36.29 20.10 21.79
CA CYS A 464 36.36 18.95 20.87
C CYS A 464 37.29 19.21 19.67
N VAL A 465 37.33 20.45 19.17
CA VAL A 465 38.25 20.86 18.10
C VAL A 465 39.70 20.94 18.60
N ALA A 466 39.92 21.48 19.81
CA ALA A 466 41.26 21.56 20.40
C ALA A 466 41.86 20.19 20.76
N GLU A 467 41.02 19.23 21.13
CA GLU A 467 41.42 17.87 21.51
C GLU A 467 41.53 16.92 20.29
N GLY A 468 41.22 17.38 19.08
CA GLY A 468 41.37 16.61 17.84
C GLY A 468 40.39 15.45 17.69
N GLU A 469 39.25 15.51 18.38
CA GLU A 469 38.26 14.45 18.41
C GLU A 469 37.31 14.46 17.21
N ARG A 470 36.72 13.31 16.88
CA ARG A 470 35.80 13.10 15.73
C ARG A 470 34.43 13.78 15.87
N PHE A 471 34.20 14.56 16.94
CA PHE A 471 32.90 15.07 17.39
C PHE A 471 32.39 16.45 16.85
N PRO A 472 33.15 17.31 16.14
CA PRO A 472 32.63 18.60 15.66
C PRO A 472 31.40 18.51 14.76
N PHE A 473 31.25 17.38 14.03
CA PHE A 473 30.17 17.11 13.08
C PHE A 473 28.79 16.96 13.75
N LEU A 474 28.72 16.30 14.91
CA LEU A 474 27.46 16.06 15.63
C LEU A 474 26.92 17.33 16.31
N CYS A 475 27.82 18.25 16.71
CA CYS A 475 27.42 19.55 17.25
C CYS A 475 26.77 20.43 16.16
N LEU A 476 27.30 20.41 14.94
CA LEU A 476 26.72 21.10 13.78
C LEU A 476 25.37 20.50 13.37
N LEU A 477 25.24 19.16 13.39
CA LEU A 477 23.98 18.48 13.10
C LEU A 477 22.90 18.78 14.17
N ALA A 478 23.28 18.81 15.44
CA ALA A 478 22.38 19.12 16.55
C ALA A 478 21.90 20.59 16.53
N VAL A 479 22.77 21.51 16.11
CA VAL A 479 22.41 22.91 15.87
C VAL A 479 21.44 23.04 14.69
N TRP A 480 21.59 22.21 13.64
CA TRP A 480 20.72 22.22 12.46
C TRP A 480 19.33 21.61 12.70
N VAL A 481 19.23 20.47 13.41
CA VAL A 481 17.92 19.86 13.78
C VAL A 481 17.06 20.79 14.64
N SER A 482 17.67 21.78 15.30
CA SER A 482 16.94 22.77 16.11
C SER A 482 16.13 23.80 15.31
N GLY A 483 16.27 23.85 13.97
CA GLY A 483 15.45 24.71 13.10
C GLY A 483 15.63 26.22 13.29
N CYS A 484 16.64 26.65 14.03
CA CYS A 484 16.86 28.07 14.34
C CYS A 484 17.57 28.81 13.20
N ARG A 485 16.91 29.82 12.63
CA ARG A 485 17.44 30.70 11.57
C ARG A 485 18.74 31.41 11.97
N GLU A 486 18.83 31.85 13.22
CA GLU A 486 20.01 32.58 13.73
C GLU A 486 21.24 31.66 13.81
N CYS A 487 21.06 30.37 14.07
CA CYS A 487 22.12 29.37 14.04
C CYS A 487 22.65 29.10 12.63
N ALA A 488 21.77 29.14 11.61
CA ALA A 488 22.15 28.98 10.21
C ALA A 488 22.95 30.21 9.72
N GLU A 489 22.51 31.42 10.08
CA GLU A 489 23.24 32.66 9.78
C GLU A 489 24.62 32.70 10.48
N LEU A 490 24.72 32.17 11.72
CA LEU A 490 25.99 32.05 12.42
C LEU A 490 26.96 31.07 11.73
N CYS A 491 26.47 29.92 11.26
CA CYS A 491 27.27 28.95 10.49
C CYS A 491 27.79 29.54 9.17
N VAL A 492 26.96 30.32 8.47
CA VAL A 492 27.34 31.00 7.23
C VAL A 492 28.37 32.10 7.50
N SER A 493 28.16 32.93 8.54
CA SER A 493 29.08 34.04 8.87
C SER A 493 30.48 33.61 9.29
N ARG A 494 30.66 32.33 9.67
CA ARG A 494 31.94 31.77 10.14
C ARG A 494 32.48 30.64 9.26
N GLY A 495 32.00 30.52 8.02
CA GLY A 495 32.43 29.51 7.03
C GLY A 495 33.94 29.45 6.79
N ASP A 496 34.65 30.58 6.96
CA ASP A 496 36.12 30.65 6.86
C ASP A 496 36.87 29.82 7.91
N ALA A 497 36.25 29.49 9.05
CA ALA A 497 36.86 28.62 10.05
C ALA A 497 36.73 27.14 9.66
N LEU A 498 35.59 26.76 9.08
CA LEU A 498 35.35 25.41 8.56
C LEU A 498 36.26 25.13 7.35
N LEU A 499 36.41 26.11 6.45
CA LEU A 499 37.31 26.04 5.30
C LEU A 499 38.77 25.86 5.73
N ARG A 500 39.22 26.57 6.78
CA ARG A 500 40.58 26.43 7.32
C ARG A 500 40.84 25.08 8.01
N VAL A 501 39.80 24.39 8.46
CA VAL A 501 39.90 23.02 8.99
C VAL A 501 40.00 22.03 7.84
N LEU A 502 39.19 22.19 6.79
CA LEU A 502 39.20 21.33 5.60
C LEU A 502 40.51 21.45 4.79
N GLU A 503 41.07 22.66 4.66
CA GLU A 503 42.38 22.88 4.02
C GLU A 503 43.55 22.22 4.77
N LYS A 504 43.39 21.90 6.06
CA LYS A 504 44.45 21.26 6.86
C LYS A 504 44.40 19.74 6.88
N THR A 505 43.38 19.12 6.28
CA THR A 505 43.10 17.67 6.40
C THR A 505 43.19 16.93 5.06
N GLU A 506 44.11 17.31 4.17
CA GLU A 506 44.30 16.66 2.85
C GLU A 506 44.38 15.12 2.96
N GLY A 507 43.53 14.42 2.17
CA GLY A 507 43.68 12.99 1.89
C GLY A 507 42.81 11.98 2.67
N ARG A 508 41.73 12.37 3.35
CA ARG A 508 40.86 11.40 4.07
C ARG A 508 39.49 11.18 3.41
N GLU A 509 38.98 9.94 3.52
CA GLU A 509 37.65 9.48 3.08
C GLU A 509 36.48 10.34 3.62
N GLU A 510 36.74 11.08 4.71
CA GLU A 510 35.84 12.02 5.37
C GLU A 510 35.33 13.13 4.43
N HIS A 511 36.09 13.49 3.37
CA HIS A 511 35.64 14.46 2.35
C HIS A 511 34.44 13.97 1.52
N VAL A 512 34.32 12.66 1.30
CA VAL A 512 33.20 12.07 0.53
C VAL A 512 31.90 12.22 1.32
N LEU A 513 31.93 12.01 2.63
CA LEU A 513 30.75 12.17 3.48
C LEU A 513 30.31 13.64 3.54
N ILE A 514 31.26 14.57 3.66
CA ILE A 514 31.00 16.01 3.71
C ILE A 514 30.40 16.51 2.38
N LEU A 515 30.93 16.07 1.24
CA LEU A 515 30.42 16.44 -0.09
C LEU A 515 29.05 15.79 -0.39
N CYS A 516 28.84 14.54 0.01
CA CYS A 516 27.55 13.86 -0.13
C CYS A 516 26.47 14.54 0.72
N VAL A 517 26.78 14.89 1.97
CA VAL A 517 25.86 15.60 2.86
C VAL A 517 25.60 17.02 2.34
N ALA A 518 26.61 17.75 1.87
CA ALA A 518 26.43 19.07 1.27
C ALA A 518 25.54 19.03 0.02
N GLY A 519 25.74 18.03 -0.85
CA GLY A 519 24.89 17.81 -2.03
C GLY A 519 23.45 17.41 -1.66
N TRP A 520 23.28 16.60 -0.62
CA TRP A 520 21.95 16.20 -0.12
C TRP A 520 21.22 17.37 0.56
N CYS A 521 21.92 18.18 1.34
CA CYS A 521 21.39 19.41 1.95
C CYS A 521 20.95 20.44 0.90
N ALA A 522 21.70 20.58 -0.20
CA ALA A 522 21.33 21.45 -1.32
C ALA A 522 20.08 20.99 -2.08
N ALA A 523 19.79 19.68 -2.06
CA ALA A 523 18.61 19.11 -2.72
C ALA A 523 17.31 19.33 -1.92
N ILE A 524 17.41 19.52 -0.60
CA ILE A 524 16.26 19.52 0.31
C ILE A 524 15.91 20.95 0.80
N SER A 525 16.87 21.90 0.85
CA SER A 525 16.63 23.29 1.26
C SER A 525 16.82 24.29 0.11
N PRO A 526 15.79 25.06 -0.26
CA PRO A 526 15.88 26.15 -1.24
C PRO A 526 16.84 27.28 -0.82
N GLU A 527 16.95 27.55 0.49
CA GLU A 527 17.83 28.60 1.02
C GLU A 527 19.31 28.21 0.91
N PHE A 528 19.63 26.93 1.14
CA PHE A 528 21.00 26.42 0.99
C PHE A 528 21.42 26.36 -0.48
N ARG A 529 20.47 26.08 -1.38
CA ARG A 529 20.68 26.12 -2.83
C ARG A 529 21.06 27.52 -3.31
N LEU A 530 20.37 28.56 -2.84
CA LEU A 530 20.68 29.96 -3.17
C LEU A 530 22.07 30.38 -2.67
N CYS A 531 22.49 29.85 -1.51
CA CYS A 531 23.82 30.11 -0.94
C CYS A 531 24.95 29.44 -1.76
N LEU A 532 24.70 28.24 -2.31
CA LEU A 532 25.64 27.53 -3.20
C LEU A 532 25.72 28.11 -4.61
N GLU A 533 24.68 28.80 -5.07
CA GLU A 533 24.63 29.48 -6.37
C GLU A 533 25.45 30.79 -6.40
N GLU A 534 25.89 31.31 -5.25
CA GLU A 534 26.91 32.35 -5.22
C GLU A 534 28.25 31.82 -5.78
N LYS A 535 28.86 32.59 -6.69
CA LYS A 535 29.95 32.17 -7.59
C LYS A 535 31.12 31.45 -6.91
N THR A 536 31.38 31.74 -5.65
CA THR A 536 32.46 31.16 -4.84
C THR A 536 32.20 29.71 -4.46
N GLY A 537 30.97 29.33 -4.07
CA GLY A 537 30.64 27.95 -3.67
C GLY A 537 30.71 26.95 -4.83
N LEU A 538 30.18 27.35 -5.98
CA LEU A 538 30.18 26.52 -7.18
C LEU A 538 31.58 26.34 -7.80
N GLN A 539 32.46 27.33 -7.70
CA GLN A 539 33.85 27.21 -8.18
C GLN A 539 34.70 26.31 -7.30
N VAL A 540 34.50 26.36 -5.97
CA VAL A 540 35.18 25.46 -5.03
C VAL A 540 34.75 24.01 -5.24
N LEU A 541 33.44 23.76 -5.40
CA LEU A 541 32.94 22.42 -5.71
C LEU A 541 33.50 21.87 -7.03
N LYS A 542 33.60 22.70 -8.08
CA LYS A 542 34.22 22.30 -9.35
C LYS A 542 35.70 21.99 -9.23
N SER A 543 36.45 22.78 -8.45
CA SER A 543 37.88 22.55 -8.21
C SER A 543 38.12 21.23 -7.48
N VAL A 544 37.35 20.96 -6.42
CA VAL A 544 37.45 19.72 -5.63
C VAL A 544 37.03 18.51 -6.46
N PHE A 545 35.97 18.62 -7.28
CA PHE A 545 35.54 17.54 -8.18
C PHE A 545 36.58 17.21 -9.26
N SER A 546 37.25 18.23 -9.82
CA SER A 546 38.28 18.02 -10.85
C SER A 546 39.51 17.28 -10.31
N SER A 547 39.82 17.46 -9.02
CA SER A 547 40.90 16.74 -8.33
C SER A 547 40.51 15.33 -7.90
N PHE A 548 39.21 15.01 -7.82
CA PHE A 548 38.72 13.71 -7.33
C PHE A 548 38.52 12.69 -8.44
N LEU A 549 38.11 13.15 -9.64
CA LEU A 549 37.92 12.28 -10.81
C LEU A 549 39.21 11.64 -11.33
N SER A 550 40.39 12.09 -10.88
CA SER A 550 41.66 11.45 -11.19
C SER A 550 41.94 10.18 -10.37
N ASP A 551 41.30 9.98 -9.21
CA ASP A 551 41.77 8.97 -8.23
C ASP A 551 40.76 7.89 -7.80
N SER A 552 39.47 7.97 -8.16
CA SER A 552 38.45 7.06 -7.59
C SER A 552 37.30 6.70 -8.56
N GLU A 553 37.47 5.61 -9.33
CA GLU A 553 36.51 5.16 -10.37
C GLU A 553 35.20 4.56 -9.83
N LYS A 554 35.17 4.02 -8.61
CA LYS A 554 34.02 3.23 -8.09
C LYS A 554 32.89 4.05 -7.47
N HIS A 555 33.17 5.27 -7.01
CA HIS A 555 32.18 6.08 -6.28
C HIS A 555 31.45 7.12 -7.14
N ALA A 556 32.01 7.47 -8.31
CA ALA A 556 31.41 8.43 -9.23
C ALA A 556 30.07 7.94 -9.82
N GLY A 557 29.96 6.64 -10.13
CA GLY A 557 28.75 6.06 -10.72
C GLY A 557 27.54 6.04 -9.77
N VAL A 558 27.77 5.72 -8.48
CA VAL A 558 26.72 5.66 -7.46
C VAL A 558 26.16 7.06 -7.17
N PHE A 559 27.03 8.07 -7.11
CA PHE A 559 26.63 9.45 -6.89
C PHE A 559 25.86 10.05 -8.08
N ALA A 560 26.33 9.80 -9.32
CA ALA A 560 25.63 10.25 -10.52
C ALA A 560 24.21 9.65 -10.63
N PHE A 561 24.08 8.36 -10.28
CA PHE A 561 22.78 7.67 -10.29
C PHE A 561 21.82 8.24 -9.23
N GLN A 562 22.29 8.52 -8.01
CA GLN A 562 21.46 9.13 -6.98
C GLN A 562 21.10 10.59 -7.27
N SER A 563 21.99 11.34 -7.94
CA SER A 563 21.76 12.74 -8.32
C SER A 563 20.69 12.89 -9.41
N VAL A 564 20.61 11.93 -10.35
CA VAL A 564 19.52 11.86 -11.35
C VAL A 564 18.21 11.46 -10.68
N ARG A 565 18.24 10.47 -9.77
CA ARG A 565 17.06 10.03 -9.03
C ARG A 565 16.47 11.14 -8.13
N ALA A 566 17.31 12.02 -7.61
CA ALA A 566 16.89 13.18 -6.80
C ALA A 566 16.51 14.42 -7.63
N GLY A 567 16.58 14.36 -8.98
CA GLY A 567 16.19 15.47 -9.87
C GLY A 567 17.17 16.66 -9.86
N VAL A 568 18.37 16.50 -9.29
CA VAL A 568 19.40 17.55 -9.21
C VAL A 568 20.03 17.81 -10.58
N VAL A 569 20.05 16.80 -11.45
CA VAL A 569 20.60 16.83 -12.81
C VAL A 569 19.69 16.01 -13.72
N LYS A 570 19.46 16.49 -14.95
CA LYS A 570 18.47 15.90 -15.86
C LYS A 570 18.93 14.55 -16.43
N SER A 571 20.23 14.34 -16.56
CA SER A 571 20.81 13.09 -17.05
C SER A 571 22.23 12.87 -16.53
N VAL A 572 22.69 11.61 -16.52
CA VAL A 572 24.08 11.26 -16.17
C VAL A 572 25.08 11.89 -17.16
N SER A 573 24.67 12.08 -18.41
CA SER A 573 25.44 12.75 -19.46
C SER A 573 25.72 14.23 -19.20
N ASP A 574 24.91 14.89 -18.38
CA ASP A 574 25.17 16.29 -17.99
C ASP A 574 26.34 16.40 -16.99
N LEU A 575 26.75 15.28 -16.38
CA LEU A 575 27.81 15.20 -15.37
C LEU A 575 29.16 14.74 -15.92
N LEU A 576 29.20 14.09 -17.07
CA LEU A 576 30.39 13.43 -17.61
C LEU A 576 30.74 14.01 -18.99
N CYS A 577 31.97 14.49 -19.16
CA CYS A 577 32.52 14.78 -20.50
C CYS A 577 32.49 13.49 -21.34
N MET A 578 31.84 13.55 -22.50
CA MET A 578 31.57 12.44 -23.43
C MET A 578 32.78 11.57 -23.81
N ASP A 579 34.01 12.10 -23.71
CA ASP A 579 35.22 11.40 -24.16
C ASP A 579 35.67 10.26 -23.22
N VAL A 580 35.29 10.28 -21.93
CA VAL A 580 35.68 9.24 -20.96
C VAL A 580 34.77 8.01 -21.03
N PHE A 581 33.48 8.21 -21.35
CA PHE A 581 32.48 7.15 -21.38
C PHE A 581 32.63 6.24 -22.61
N LEU A 582 32.97 6.81 -23.77
CA LEU A 582 33.17 6.06 -25.02
C LEU A 582 34.46 5.22 -25.03
N ALA A 583 35.45 5.57 -24.20
CA ALA A 583 36.69 4.79 -24.07
C ALA A 583 36.49 3.50 -23.25
N GLN A 584 35.48 3.45 -22.36
CA GLN A 584 35.29 2.34 -21.41
C GLN A 584 34.33 1.24 -21.91
N THR A 585 33.34 1.56 -22.74
CA THR A 585 32.43 0.54 -23.30
C THR A 585 33.11 -0.43 -24.26
N ASN A 586 34.28 -0.08 -24.80
CA ASN A 586 35.05 -0.95 -25.70
C ASN A 586 35.96 -1.96 -24.97
N LYS A 587 36.02 -1.96 -23.62
CA LYS A 587 37.01 -2.76 -22.87
C LYS A 587 36.43 -3.91 -22.04
N ILE A 588 35.11 -4.05 -21.93
CA ILE A 588 34.46 -5.15 -21.19
C ILE A 588 33.73 -6.06 -22.20
N GLY A 589 34.47 -7.01 -22.77
CA GLY A 589 33.89 -8.16 -23.46
C GLY A 589 33.44 -9.20 -22.43
N MET A 590 32.14 -9.48 -22.39
CA MET A 590 31.56 -10.56 -21.59
C MET A 590 31.38 -11.81 -22.45
N GLU A 591 32.35 -12.72 -22.42
CA GLU A 591 32.16 -14.15 -22.67
C GLU A 591 33.14 -14.92 -21.79
N GLY A 592 32.64 -15.75 -20.86
CA GLY A 592 33.44 -16.80 -20.22
C GLY A 592 33.63 -16.72 -18.69
N VAL A 593 32.55 -16.69 -17.90
CA VAL A 593 32.58 -17.11 -16.48
C VAL A 593 31.23 -17.74 -16.11
N CYS A 594 30.94 -18.97 -16.55
CA CYS A 594 29.73 -19.72 -16.12
C CYS A 594 29.80 -21.23 -16.48
N ALA A 595 30.94 -21.91 -16.33
CA ALA A 595 31.02 -23.33 -16.71
C ALA A 595 31.76 -24.29 -15.76
N GLU A 596 32.54 -23.82 -14.77
CA GLU A 596 33.42 -24.74 -14.01
C GLU A 596 32.97 -25.06 -12.58
N ASP A 597 32.08 -24.27 -11.95
CA ASP A 597 31.68 -24.49 -10.55
C ASP A 597 30.58 -25.54 -10.33
N SER A 598 30.03 -26.15 -11.40
CA SER A 598 28.87 -27.06 -11.30
C SER A 598 29.23 -28.56 -11.24
N LYS A 599 30.51 -28.94 -11.15
CA LYS A 599 30.94 -30.35 -11.17
C LYS A 599 31.39 -30.93 -9.82
N GLU A 600 31.77 -30.11 -8.83
CA GLU A 600 32.27 -30.64 -7.53
C GLU A 600 31.19 -30.81 -6.45
N GLN A 601 29.94 -30.40 -6.69
CA GLN A 601 28.84 -30.48 -5.70
C GLN A 601 27.94 -31.73 -5.81
N ARG A 602 28.29 -32.74 -6.61
CA ARG A 602 27.42 -33.92 -6.85
C ARG A 602 27.69 -35.17 -6.01
N ASP A 603 28.78 -35.23 -5.23
CA ASP A 603 29.20 -36.48 -4.57
C ASP A 603 28.89 -36.53 -3.05
N GLY A 604 28.05 -35.62 -2.54
CA GLY A 604 27.75 -35.48 -1.11
C GLY A 604 26.27 -35.72 -0.72
N TYR A 605 25.47 -36.42 -1.53
CA TYR A 605 24.09 -36.73 -1.14
C TYR A 605 24.06 -37.87 -0.12
N ASN A 606 23.67 -37.55 1.12
CA ASN A 606 23.52 -38.50 2.20
C ASN A 606 22.21 -39.29 2.01
N GLU A 607 22.29 -40.52 1.49
CA GLU A 607 21.13 -41.40 1.20
C GLU A 607 20.21 -41.61 2.43
N ASP A 608 20.74 -41.49 3.64
CA ASP A 608 19.96 -41.62 4.87
C ASP A 608 19.03 -40.43 5.12
N ALA A 609 19.44 -39.21 4.72
CA ALA A 609 18.58 -38.02 4.80
C ALA A 609 17.44 -38.08 3.77
N GLY A 610 17.70 -38.67 2.60
CA GLY A 610 16.68 -38.94 1.59
C GLY A 610 15.62 -39.92 2.09
N ARG A 611 16.04 -41.03 2.70
CA ARG A 611 15.12 -42.03 3.27
C ARG A 611 14.28 -41.49 4.42
N GLU A 612 14.85 -40.64 5.27
CA GLU A 612 14.10 -40.00 6.36
C GLU A 612 13.06 -38.99 5.83
N ALA A 613 13.41 -38.22 4.80
CA ALA A 613 12.49 -37.31 4.13
C ALA A 613 11.33 -38.06 3.46
N GLU A 614 11.60 -39.16 2.75
CA GLU A 614 10.58 -40.02 2.15
C GLU A 614 9.64 -40.63 3.20
N SER A 615 10.18 -41.09 4.34
CA SER A 615 9.36 -41.62 5.44
C SER A 615 8.45 -40.57 6.06
N ARG A 616 8.94 -39.33 6.27
CA ARG A 616 8.12 -38.22 6.77
C ARG A 616 7.04 -37.82 5.76
N TYR A 617 7.37 -37.82 4.47
CA TYR A 617 6.41 -37.50 3.41
C TYR A 617 5.28 -38.53 3.33
N ALA A 618 5.59 -39.82 3.52
CA ALA A 618 4.58 -40.89 3.58
C ALA A 618 3.59 -40.70 4.74
N VAL A 619 4.07 -40.35 5.94
CA VAL A 619 3.20 -40.08 7.11
C VAL A 619 2.31 -38.85 6.90
N LEU A 620 2.84 -37.81 6.26
CA LEU A 620 2.05 -36.61 5.91
C LEU A 620 0.98 -36.91 4.85
N LEU A 621 1.27 -37.81 3.89
CA LEU A 621 0.32 -38.28 2.90
C LEU A 621 -0.84 -39.05 3.54
N GLU A 622 -0.54 -39.99 4.45
CA GLU A 622 -1.58 -40.75 5.17
C GLU A 622 -2.49 -39.83 6.00
N LYS A 623 -1.92 -38.88 6.73
CA LYS A 623 -2.69 -37.89 7.50
C LYS A 623 -3.57 -37.02 6.60
N LYS A 624 -3.05 -36.62 5.44
CA LYS A 624 -3.82 -35.83 4.45
C LYS A 624 -4.99 -36.65 3.87
N GLU A 625 -4.81 -37.94 3.65
CA GLU A 625 -5.91 -38.82 3.20
C GLU A 625 -6.99 -38.99 4.28
N GLU A 626 -6.61 -39.09 5.55
CA GLU A 626 -7.53 -39.10 6.69
C GLU A 626 -8.35 -37.80 6.78
N ASP A 627 -7.68 -36.64 6.71
CA ASP A 627 -8.34 -35.32 6.73
C ASP A 627 -9.30 -35.15 5.55
N ILE A 628 -8.93 -35.63 4.35
CA ILE A 628 -9.82 -35.66 3.18
C ILE A 628 -11.04 -36.56 3.42
N GLY A 629 -10.87 -37.68 4.14
CA GLY A 629 -11.96 -38.56 4.55
C GLY A 629 -12.99 -37.84 5.44
N ILE A 630 -12.51 -37.16 6.49
CA ILE A 630 -13.36 -36.40 7.42
C ILE A 630 -14.12 -35.28 6.69
N LEU A 631 -13.44 -34.55 5.80
CA LEU A 631 -14.07 -33.47 5.03
C LEU A 631 -15.14 -34.00 4.06
N ARG A 632 -14.96 -35.20 3.49
CA ARG A 632 -15.99 -35.83 2.64
C ARG A 632 -17.22 -36.21 3.45
N GLU A 633 -17.05 -36.75 4.65
CA GLU A 633 -18.16 -37.09 5.54
C GLU A 633 -18.95 -35.84 5.97
N GLN A 634 -18.25 -34.76 6.33
CA GLN A 634 -18.88 -33.47 6.66
C GLN A 634 -19.65 -32.87 5.48
N ARG A 635 -19.09 -32.93 4.27
CA ARG A 635 -19.76 -32.48 3.04
C ARG A 635 -21.04 -33.28 2.81
N ASP A 636 -20.98 -34.60 2.94
CA ASP A 636 -22.14 -35.48 2.70
C ASP A 636 -23.25 -35.23 3.74
N GLU A 637 -22.89 -34.92 4.99
CA GLU A 637 -23.86 -34.54 6.03
C GLU A 637 -24.50 -33.16 5.76
N LEU A 638 -23.71 -32.16 5.37
CA LEU A 638 -24.23 -30.86 4.96
C LEU A 638 -25.14 -30.97 3.72
N GLN A 639 -24.82 -31.87 2.79
CA GLN A 639 -25.66 -32.12 1.62
C GLN A 639 -27.01 -32.72 2.01
N LYS A 640 -27.05 -33.66 2.96
CA LYS A 640 -28.33 -34.18 3.50
C LYS A 640 -29.15 -33.09 4.19
N GLN A 641 -28.51 -32.20 4.95
CA GLN A 641 -29.18 -31.07 5.58
C GLN A 641 -29.76 -30.10 4.55
N ALA A 642 -29.03 -29.81 3.48
CA ALA A 642 -29.51 -28.98 2.38
C ALA A 642 -30.71 -29.61 1.66
N GLU A 643 -30.67 -30.93 1.40
CA GLU A 643 -31.81 -31.66 0.83
C GLU A 643 -33.03 -31.66 1.74
N PHE A 644 -32.83 -31.76 3.06
CA PHE A 644 -33.91 -31.67 4.04
C PHE A 644 -34.56 -30.27 4.01
N LEU A 645 -33.77 -29.21 4.08
CA LEU A 645 -34.27 -27.83 4.04
C LEU A 645 -34.96 -27.50 2.70
N ALA A 646 -34.47 -28.05 1.58
CA ALA A 646 -35.12 -27.90 0.29
C ALA A 646 -36.53 -28.49 0.28
N ARG A 647 -36.71 -29.70 0.84
CA ARG A 647 -38.03 -30.33 0.99
C ARG A 647 -38.96 -29.52 1.90
N GLU A 648 -38.43 -28.99 3.00
CA GLU A 648 -39.22 -28.16 3.92
C GLU A 648 -39.69 -26.86 3.25
N ARG A 649 -38.80 -26.19 2.49
CA ARG A 649 -39.14 -25.01 1.71
C ARG A 649 -40.22 -25.30 0.66
N ASP A 650 -40.10 -26.42 -0.04
CA ASP A 650 -41.08 -26.79 -1.06
C ASP A 650 -42.45 -27.11 -0.43
N ALA A 651 -42.47 -27.74 0.75
CA ALA A 651 -43.71 -27.93 1.53
C ALA A 651 -44.35 -26.60 1.98
N TYR A 652 -43.56 -25.63 2.43
CA TYR A 652 -44.08 -24.29 2.75
C TYR A 652 -44.60 -23.56 1.50
N ARG A 653 -43.96 -23.74 0.34
CA ARG A 653 -44.45 -23.17 -0.92
C ARG A 653 -45.82 -23.72 -1.29
N GLU A 654 -46.03 -25.04 -1.18
CA GLU A 654 -47.33 -25.65 -1.41
C GLU A 654 -48.41 -25.13 -0.43
N GLN A 655 -48.05 -24.89 0.84
CA GLN A 655 -48.96 -24.27 1.81
C GLN A 655 -49.34 -22.84 1.42
N VAL A 656 -48.37 -22.03 0.97
CA VAL A 656 -48.63 -20.66 0.51
C VAL A 656 -49.53 -20.67 -0.71
N GLU A 657 -49.26 -21.52 -1.72
CA GLU A 657 -50.12 -21.64 -2.90
C GLU A 657 -51.55 -22.10 -2.55
N SER A 658 -51.71 -22.95 -1.53
CA SER A 658 -53.03 -23.35 -1.03
C SER A 658 -53.77 -22.17 -0.38
N LEU A 659 -53.08 -21.37 0.43
CA LEU A 659 -53.66 -20.20 1.10
C LEU A 659 -54.01 -19.09 0.10
N GLU A 660 -53.19 -18.89 -0.94
CA GLU A 660 -53.48 -17.95 -2.02
C GLU A 660 -54.76 -18.34 -2.77
N LYS A 661 -54.95 -19.62 -3.10
CA LYS A 661 -56.19 -20.12 -3.73
C LYS A 661 -57.41 -19.95 -2.83
N GLU A 662 -57.27 -20.19 -1.52
CA GLU A 662 -58.35 -19.96 -0.56
C GLU A 662 -58.72 -18.48 -0.48
N ASN A 663 -57.72 -17.58 -0.47
CA ASN A 663 -57.94 -16.14 -0.47
C ASN A 663 -58.62 -15.65 -1.76
N GLU A 664 -58.21 -16.15 -2.93
CA GLU A 664 -58.89 -15.87 -4.20
C GLU A 664 -60.35 -16.34 -4.21
N ALA A 665 -60.63 -17.51 -3.63
CA ALA A 665 -62.01 -18.00 -3.48
C ALA A 665 -62.85 -17.09 -2.57
N LEU A 666 -62.30 -16.67 -1.42
CA LEU A 666 -62.96 -15.75 -0.50
C LEU A 666 -63.20 -14.36 -1.13
N LEU A 667 -62.24 -13.83 -1.88
CA LEU A 667 -62.41 -12.58 -2.63
C LEU A 667 -63.51 -12.70 -3.69
N THR A 668 -63.59 -13.85 -4.36
CA THR A 668 -64.66 -14.14 -5.32
C THR A 668 -66.02 -14.17 -4.63
N GLU A 669 -66.15 -14.86 -3.48
CA GLU A 669 -67.38 -14.88 -2.69
C GLU A 669 -67.79 -13.48 -2.23
N LEU A 670 -66.86 -12.68 -1.68
CA LEU A 670 -67.11 -11.29 -1.27
C LEU A 670 -67.59 -10.44 -2.45
N SER A 671 -67.01 -10.61 -3.64
CA SER A 671 -67.47 -9.90 -4.84
C SER A 671 -68.90 -10.27 -5.23
N THR A 672 -69.29 -11.54 -5.08
CA THR A 672 -70.65 -11.99 -5.35
C THR A 672 -71.64 -11.42 -4.32
N PHE A 673 -71.30 -11.39 -3.04
CA PHE A 673 -72.12 -10.75 -2.00
C PHE A 673 -72.31 -9.25 -2.26
N ALA A 674 -71.24 -8.53 -2.61
CA ALA A 674 -71.34 -7.10 -2.98
C ALA A 674 -72.27 -6.87 -4.17
N SER A 675 -72.23 -7.77 -5.17
CA SER A 675 -73.13 -7.69 -6.33
C SER A 675 -74.61 -7.92 -5.96
N ILE A 676 -74.89 -8.82 -5.00
CA ILE A 676 -76.25 -9.09 -4.51
C ILE A 676 -76.80 -7.88 -3.74
N ASP A 677 -75.99 -7.25 -2.89
CA ASP A 677 -76.40 -6.07 -2.12
C ASP A 677 -76.66 -4.87 -3.03
N SER A 678 -75.85 -4.67 -4.08
CA SER A 678 -76.11 -3.62 -5.09
C SER A 678 -77.46 -3.79 -5.80
N ARG A 679 -77.89 -5.05 -6.05
CA ARG A 679 -79.20 -5.36 -6.65
C ARG A 679 -80.36 -5.17 -5.66
N ARG A 680 -80.13 -5.39 -4.36
CA ARG A 680 -81.14 -5.11 -3.31
C ARG A 680 -81.30 -3.62 -3.02
N ALA A 681 -80.23 -2.82 -3.15
CA ALA A 681 -80.31 -1.38 -3.01
C ALA A 681 -81.12 -0.71 -4.13
N CYS A 682 -81.13 -1.29 -5.33
CA CYS A 682 -81.82 -0.75 -6.51
C CYS A 682 -83.32 -1.09 -6.60
N SER A 683 -83.86 -1.95 -5.71
CA SER A 683 -85.27 -2.36 -5.72
C SER A 683 -86.17 -1.64 -4.72
N ARG A 684 -85.66 -0.62 -4.00
CA ARG A 684 -86.54 0.31 -3.28
C ARG A 684 -87.11 1.33 -4.27
N PRO A 685 -88.43 1.35 -4.52
CA PRO A 685 -89.04 2.38 -5.36
C PRO A 685 -88.79 3.74 -4.72
N CYS A 686 -88.10 4.61 -5.45
CA CYS A 686 -87.91 6.01 -5.09
C CYS A 686 -89.28 6.70 -5.17
N MET A 687 -90.09 6.60 -4.11
CA MET A 687 -91.23 7.48 -3.90
C MET A 687 -90.70 8.84 -3.47
N HIS A 688 -90.37 9.69 -4.45
CA HIS A 688 -90.43 11.16 -4.42
C HIS A 688 -89.45 11.74 -5.43
N CYS A 689 -89.97 11.99 -6.64
CA CYS A 689 -89.61 13.11 -7.52
C CYS A 689 -90.84 13.37 -8.38
N ASP A 690 -91.81 14.08 -7.80
CA ASP A 690 -92.66 15.07 -8.50
C ASP A 690 -91.99 16.43 -8.32
#